data_AF-A0A957GEW8-F1
#
_entry.id   AF-A0A957GEW8-F1
#
_cell.length_a   1.000
_cell.length_b   1.000
_cell.length_c   1.000
_cell.angle_alpha   90.00
_cell.angle_beta   90.00
_cell.angle_gamma   90.00
#
_symmetry.space_group_name_H-M   'P 1'
#
loop_
_entity.id
_entity.type
_entity.pdbx_description
1 polymer ?
#
loop_
_entity_poly.entity_id
_entity_poly.type
_entity_poly.pdbx_seq_one_letter_code
_entity_poly.pdbx_strand_id
1 'polypeptide(L)'
;MAAYNKIFFQSGPTGNVPGWGQFVEEANRQGIPVGAAVSDTTSLLDDLKTHGRKFGVANRGNFIPTGYITAEQMKKIDPNWQGAWGSYHLSIPLYNLFPNRDEAEQTYQRAAKMHLDAVETRIPVGLDREMVSVSTWNEIRPYKGWGSMSAPDTPDWQEKTPGYTGWADAIGRQAYWIGKELVRRKEAGEKWFRWAAFGFAGGNPEPGVWEAAGMLDYLRLAGQHPEVLGLALHEYCFTFDIWRGFEQKNFIGRFEQLFAVCDEQQIPRPWVEIKEWGWKEDDIPDKGEAMKQLGEVAAYYARFPQIKLAALWTANGGWRDASKKVPGLAQEIYKFTLATRFPDPEPGPIVTPPVDKPPKETGGKTDDGAKPAVQLLQNGGFEADWGVEKSHQALQIDAAGLHEIAVGNVFTPPHWLVYFYHKEGELAQPEVRDARHKERTFAGEKGQVFFTFNRRHHGGFLQTVRTVPGQRLTLTAVAHAWSNHKDEAHPDRFPHPDDPKWSDGVGYGGHFILKGDTKPTDDDAVRNFTFRVGIDPTGGRDPRSDKVVWGTEAHIYNAYHAVPSVSAQAVGDKATVFLESQTLWPLKHNDAYWDEAQLWQGAPQTGGTTKPPANNGDDKVVTGKKVVLRQVLTAVSDPINTLQIIVKKRDGSGWKTERTITLPFDPDTQIELQYIEQVTETKPPTDTGQNRDLGDDKQEKGSGLGDLREADTRKRLLGMDVSDSQSPKAIRYDKLKEEGIAYAFLRASRGSSVAGNGFWVADGSYNAHFAELGKVGILRGSYHVLYEWDPEGQAQKFFNIYKPGELPPVLDIEKGQYTGKLTAVVAQRFLKKWAELGGEPPIIYTNQSTWNELIGNPKWSTDYKLWVASYDADGDNPYAMPKPWGKEDWSFWQYTRTGRLQAYDKGNSNIDLNWFKGGLTSLRSLSSATHKDKIGQGDEEKPKDKGKVIDLLEYMRGDGRIYEVQHPDGRTETFQTQTDGQKFFFVKNQQWEELWADDQYIWRGKDTSPGPAPDYAERPGKLRYYHQFEPGKEGARWAKRYMAVGETFTGSGHRVQFYYKDNGAKSAANSGNPTNKVTLVAFHESKTWGNNTIRGVIELKTSTGETMFFGKGWGLVAWGSDWGQSAVLEQLHGRTPNKREIIR
;
A
#
# COMPACT_ATOMS: atom_id res chain seq x y z
N MET A 1 27.77 21.44 -20.39
CA MET A 1 27.13 22.72 -20.73
C MET A 1 26.41 23.19 -19.47
N ALA A 2 26.33 24.49 -19.15
CA ALA A 2 25.54 24.92 -17.99
C ALA A 2 24.09 24.43 -18.16
N ALA A 3 23.47 23.80 -17.15
CA ALA A 3 22.11 23.29 -17.35
C ALA A 3 21.12 24.46 -17.47
N TYR A 4 20.43 24.49 -18.61
CA TYR A 4 19.40 25.46 -18.91
C TYR A 4 18.06 24.96 -18.39
N ASN A 5 17.11 25.87 -18.19
CA ASN A 5 15.73 25.46 -17.99
C ASN A 5 15.26 24.61 -19.19
N LYS A 6 14.66 23.46 -18.89
CA LYS A 6 14.18 22.45 -19.86
C LYS A 6 12.69 22.60 -20.18
N ILE A 7 12.01 23.54 -19.53
CA ILE A 7 10.59 23.82 -19.75
C ILE A 7 10.44 24.90 -20.82
N PHE A 8 9.62 24.63 -21.83
CA PHE A 8 9.28 25.59 -22.88
C PHE A 8 7.83 25.39 -23.37
N PHE A 9 7.37 26.24 -24.27
CA PHE A 9 6.10 26.06 -24.97
C PHE A 9 6.24 25.17 -26.20
N GLN A 10 5.49 24.08 -26.27
CA GLN A 10 5.31 23.40 -27.55
C GLN A 10 4.30 24.17 -28.39
N SER A 11 4.59 24.39 -29.68
CA SER A 11 3.56 24.82 -30.63
C SER A 11 2.84 23.58 -31.13
N GLY A 12 1.54 23.47 -30.88
CA GLY A 12 0.70 22.43 -31.47
C GLY A 12 0.47 22.65 -32.97
N PRO A 13 -0.23 21.73 -33.66
CA PRO A 13 -0.49 21.76 -35.11
C PRO A 13 -1.30 22.99 -35.57
N THR A 14 -1.97 23.63 -34.62
CA THR A 14 -2.97 24.70 -34.79
C THR A 14 -2.61 25.96 -34.01
N GLY A 15 -1.57 25.90 -33.18
CA GLY A 15 -1.22 26.94 -32.23
C GLY A 15 -0.33 27.99 -32.89
N ASN A 16 -0.87 29.17 -33.17
CA ASN A 16 -0.04 30.35 -33.40
C ASN A 16 0.48 30.83 -32.04
N VAL A 17 1.58 30.26 -31.55
CA VAL A 17 2.24 30.74 -30.32
C VAL A 17 3.10 31.97 -30.68
N PRO A 18 2.78 33.18 -30.20
CA PRO A 18 3.44 34.40 -30.65
C PRO A 18 4.94 34.42 -30.31
N GLY A 19 5.79 34.59 -31.32
CA GLY A 19 7.24 34.75 -31.16
C GLY A 19 8.03 33.44 -31.03
N TRP A 20 7.42 32.27 -31.29
CA TRP A 20 8.10 30.97 -31.25
C TRP A 20 9.37 30.90 -32.11
N GLY A 21 9.30 31.37 -33.36
CA GLY A 21 10.47 31.34 -34.27
C GLY A 21 11.64 32.17 -33.73
N GLN A 22 11.37 33.35 -33.16
CA GLN A 22 12.40 34.19 -32.54
C GLN A 22 13.03 33.53 -31.30
N PHE A 23 12.22 32.83 -30.50
CA PHE A 23 12.72 32.06 -29.35
C PHE A 23 13.65 30.93 -29.79
N VAL A 24 13.27 30.14 -30.81
CA VAL A 24 14.10 29.04 -31.34
C VAL A 24 15.43 29.59 -31.87
N GLU A 25 15.40 30.67 -32.65
CA GLU A 25 16.62 31.33 -33.15
C GLU A 25 17.56 31.77 -32.01
N GLU A 26 16.99 32.34 -30.95
CA GLU A 26 17.76 32.80 -29.78
C GLU A 26 18.31 31.64 -28.96
N ALA A 27 17.51 30.60 -28.72
CA ALA A 27 17.91 29.41 -27.99
C ALA A 27 19.05 28.69 -28.71
N ASN A 28 18.97 28.55 -30.03
CA ASN A 28 20.05 28.02 -30.86
C ASN A 28 21.33 28.84 -30.71
N ARG A 29 21.23 30.18 -30.76
CA ARG A 29 22.40 31.07 -30.60
C ARG A 29 23.07 30.87 -29.24
N GLN A 30 22.30 30.51 -28.22
CA GLN A 30 22.78 30.23 -26.86
C GLN A 30 23.17 28.76 -26.62
N GLY A 31 23.03 27.89 -27.62
CA GLY A 31 23.30 26.45 -27.50
C GLY A 31 22.33 25.73 -26.57
N ILE A 32 21.10 26.24 -26.43
CA ILE A 32 20.04 25.66 -25.61
C ILE A 32 19.27 24.67 -26.48
N PRO A 33 19.25 23.37 -26.12
CA PRO A 33 18.43 22.40 -26.83
C PRO A 33 16.95 22.80 -26.70
N VAL A 34 16.29 23.04 -27.83
CA VAL A 34 14.85 23.25 -27.92
C VAL A 34 14.29 22.13 -28.75
N GLY A 35 13.40 21.35 -28.16
CA GLY A 35 12.69 20.32 -28.88
C GLY A 35 11.40 20.85 -29.50
N ALA A 36 10.96 20.21 -30.55
CA ALA A 36 9.57 20.27 -30.98
C ALA A 36 9.05 18.83 -31.00
N ALA A 37 7.93 18.56 -30.35
CA ALA A 37 7.28 17.27 -30.55
C ALA A 37 6.55 17.30 -31.89
N VAL A 38 6.84 16.29 -32.70
CA VAL A 38 6.32 16.19 -34.05
C VAL A 38 5.37 14.99 -34.13
N SER A 39 4.09 15.30 -34.35
CA SER A 39 2.97 14.39 -34.68
C SER A 39 2.36 13.48 -33.62
N ASP A 40 1.05 13.25 -33.84
CA ASP A 40 0.19 12.21 -33.23
C ASP A 40 -0.02 11.08 -34.26
N THR A 41 0.92 10.15 -34.39
CA THR A 41 0.61 8.94 -35.20
C THR A 41 -0.10 7.90 -34.32
N THR A 42 -0.98 7.09 -34.90
CA THR A 42 -1.83 6.15 -34.16
C THR A 42 -1.12 4.79 -34.05
N SER A 43 -1.36 4.08 -32.95
CA SER A 43 -0.69 2.82 -32.64
C SER A 43 -1.30 1.62 -33.37
N LEU A 44 -0.48 0.61 -33.70
CA LEU A 44 -0.90 -0.72 -34.18
C LEU A 44 -1.88 -1.45 -33.22
N LEU A 45 -2.00 -0.99 -31.97
CA LEU A 45 -2.77 -1.67 -30.94
C LEU A 45 -4.27 -1.35 -31.03
N ASP A 46 -4.63 -0.17 -31.51
CA ASP A 46 -6.01 0.15 -31.90
C ASP A 46 -6.48 -0.79 -33.03
N ASP A 47 -5.56 -1.21 -33.91
CA ASP A 47 -5.84 -2.14 -35.00
C ASP A 47 -6.04 -3.59 -34.49
N LEU A 48 -5.31 -4.02 -33.45
CA LEU A 48 -5.26 -5.42 -32.95
C LEU A 48 -6.60 -5.93 -32.42
N LYS A 49 -7.44 -5.05 -31.89
CA LYS A 49 -8.69 -5.43 -31.21
C LYS A 49 -9.88 -5.64 -32.14
N THR A 50 -9.72 -5.37 -33.43
CA THR A 50 -10.74 -5.68 -34.45
C THR A 50 -10.32 -6.92 -35.25
N HIS A 51 -10.36 -8.08 -34.56
CA HIS A 51 -10.07 -9.39 -35.14
C HIS A 51 -10.78 -9.60 -36.49
N GLY A 52 -10.02 -9.96 -37.53
CA GLY A 52 -10.55 -10.33 -38.84
C GLY A 52 -10.77 -9.20 -39.84
N ARG A 53 -10.35 -7.95 -39.57
CA ARG A 53 -10.36 -6.86 -40.56
C ARG A 53 -8.96 -6.61 -41.15
N LYS A 54 -8.95 -6.05 -42.36
CA LYS A 54 -7.77 -5.51 -43.05
C LYS A 54 -7.58 -4.05 -42.59
N PHE A 55 -6.43 -3.66 -42.06
CA PHE A 55 -6.18 -2.30 -41.54
C PHE A 55 -5.16 -1.52 -42.35
N GLY A 56 -5.56 -0.32 -42.79
CA GLY A 56 -4.67 0.70 -43.34
C GLY A 56 -4.77 1.91 -42.43
N VAL A 57 -3.66 2.28 -41.79
CA VAL A 57 -3.66 3.27 -40.73
C VAL A 57 -3.87 4.66 -41.31
N ALA A 58 -4.87 5.39 -40.84
CA ALA A 58 -4.99 6.83 -41.06
C ALA A 58 -4.11 7.57 -40.04
N ASN A 59 -2.79 7.53 -40.20
CA ASN A 59 -1.93 8.28 -39.29
C ASN A 59 -2.03 9.78 -39.56
N ARG A 60 -2.00 10.59 -38.51
CA ARG A 60 -1.95 12.05 -38.61
C ARG A 60 -0.53 12.53 -38.32
N GLY A 61 0.16 13.02 -39.34
CA GLY A 61 1.46 13.67 -39.15
C GLY A 61 1.28 15.16 -38.90
N ASN A 62 1.86 15.70 -37.82
CA ASN A 62 1.93 17.14 -37.53
C ASN A 62 3.40 17.58 -37.47
N PHE A 63 4.01 17.90 -38.63
CA PHE A 63 5.40 18.36 -38.75
C PHE A 63 5.55 19.89 -38.78
N ILE A 64 4.43 20.61 -38.68
CA ILE A 64 4.33 22.04 -38.88
C ILE A 64 5.07 22.93 -37.84
N PRO A 65 5.27 22.55 -36.55
CA PRO A 65 5.57 23.57 -35.54
C PRO A 65 7.04 23.76 -35.15
N THR A 66 8.04 23.29 -35.90
CA THR A 66 9.44 23.42 -35.42
C THR A 66 10.06 24.81 -35.62
N GLY A 67 9.39 25.74 -36.31
CA GLY A 67 9.96 27.07 -36.62
C GLY A 67 11.09 27.06 -37.67
N TYR A 68 11.55 25.88 -38.11
CA TYR A 68 12.60 25.71 -39.13
C TYR A 68 12.06 25.55 -40.57
N ILE A 69 10.73 25.47 -40.74
CA ILE A 69 10.10 25.15 -42.03
C ILE A 69 9.00 26.16 -42.31
N THR A 70 9.17 26.92 -43.40
CA THR A 70 8.20 27.91 -43.84
C THR A 70 6.93 27.24 -44.38
N ALA A 71 5.80 27.97 -44.34
CA ALA A 71 4.55 27.54 -44.97
C ALA A 71 4.73 27.17 -46.46
N GLU A 72 5.66 27.83 -47.15
CA GLU A 72 6.02 27.53 -48.54
C GLU A 72 6.78 26.20 -48.69
N GLN A 73 7.69 25.88 -47.77
CA GLN A 73 8.36 24.57 -47.73
C GLN A 73 7.37 23.47 -47.37
N MET A 74 6.43 23.71 -46.45
CA MET A 74 5.37 22.75 -46.12
C MET A 74 4.45 22.47 -47.31
N LYS A 75 4.06 23.51 -48.07
CA LYS A 75 3.27 23.35 -49.30
C LYS A 75 3.96 22.49 -50.37
N LYS A 76 5.30 22.44 -50.38
CA LYS A 76 6.08 21.55 -51.27
C LYS A 76 6.11 20.10 -50.78
N ILE A 77 6.04 19.88 -49.46
CA ILE A 77 6.06 18.55 -48.83
C ILE A 77 4.68 17.90 -48.89
N ASP A 78 3.62 18.65 -48.58
CA ASP A 78 2.23 18.26 -48.75
C ASP A 78 1.41 19.47 -49.25
N PRO A 79 0.95 19.48 -50.52
CA PRO A 79 0.13 20.56 -51.06
C PRO A 79 -1.18 20.83 -50.29
N ASN A 80 -1.68 19.85 -49.52
CA ASN A 80 -2.93 19.92 -48.77
C ASN A 80 -2.72 20.16 -47.26
N TRP A 81 -1.52 20.54 -46.83
CA TRP A 81 -1.12 20.70 -45.42
C TRP A 81 -2.00 21.62 -44.56
N GLN A 82 -2.83 22.48 -45.18
CA GLN A 82 -3.76 23.39 -44.48
C GLN A 82 -5.12 22.75 -44.14
N GLY A 83 -5.40 21.54 -44.62
CA GLY A 83 -6.61 20.79 -44.25
C GLY A 83 -6.49 20.14 -42.86
N ALA A 84 -7.60 20.04 -42.15
CA ALA A 84 -7.74 19.32 -40.86
C ALA A 84 -6.67 19.64 -39.81
N TRP A 85 -6.68 20.87 -39.28
CA TRP A 85 -5.89 21.25 -38.10
C TRP A 85 -4.37 21.06 -38.25
N GLY A 86 -3.82 21.12 -39.47
CA GLY A 86 -2.38 20.94 -39.70
C GLY A 86 -1.91 19.48 -39.69
N SER A 87 -2.85 18.53 -39.71
CA SER A 87 -2.58 17.10 -39.83
C SER A 87 -2.63 16.65 -41.28
N TYR A 88 -1.63 15.88 -41.72
CA TYR A 88 -1.71 15.15 -42.99
C TYR A 88 -1.96 13.66 -42.77
N HIS A 89 -2.74 13.04 -43.66
CA HIS A 89 -3.09 11.62 -43.58
C HIS A 89 -1.99 10.75 -44.22
N LEU A 90 -1.43 9.80 -43.46
CA LEU A 90 -0.67 8.69 -44.02
C LEU A 90 -1.65 7.61 -44.48
N SER A 91 -1.49 7.10 -45.70
CA SER A 91 -2.16 5.87 -46.14
C SER A 91 -1.16 4.72 -46.04
N ILE A 92 -1.38 3.80 -45.11
CA ILE A 92 -0.59 2.55 -45.00
C ILE A 92 -1.36 1.41 -45.69
N PRO A 93 -0.68 0.51 -46.46
CA PRO A 93 -1.34 -0.66 -47.04
C PRO A 93 -1.98 -1.55 -45.98
N LEU A 94 -3.10 -2.18 -46.37
CA LEU A 94 -3.86 -3.08 -45.51
C LEU A 94 -3.01 -4.28 -45.02
N TYR A 95 -2.92 -4.52 -43.70
CA TYR A 95 -2.36 -5.74 -43.11
C TYR A 95 -3.35 -6.47 -42.20
N ASN A 96 -3.09 -7.77 -41.96
CA ASN A 96 -3.88 -8.65 -41.09
C ASN A 96 -3.21 -8.78 -39.73
N LEU A 97 -4.01 -8.92 -38.66
CA LEU A 97 -3.55 -9.14 -37.30
C LEU A 97 -3.98 -10.51 -36.81
N PHE A 98 -3.06 -11.25 -36.18
CA PHE A 98 -3.19 -12.68 -35.91
C PHE A 98 -3.29 -13.02 -34.41
N PRO A 99 -3.95 -14.14 -34.03
CA PRO A 99 -4.43 -14.40 -32.67
C PRO A 99 -3.44 -15.18 -31.77
N ASN A 100 -2.16 -15.28 -32.11
CA ASN A 100 -1.16 -15.89 -31.23
C ASN A 100 0.15 -15.09 -31.25
N ARG A 101 1.00 -15.31 -30.24
CA ARG A 101 2.22 -14.54 -30.03
C ARG A 101 3.16 -14.58 -31.23
N ASP A 102 3.41 -15.76 -31.78
CA ASP A 102 4.37 -15.94 -32.87
C ASP A 102 3.93 -15.22 -34.15
N GLU A 103 2.65 -15.32 -34.50
CA GLU A 103 2.08 -14.62 -35.66
C GLU A 103 1.95 -13.10 -35.41
N ALA A 104 1.69 -12.69 -34.17
CA ALA A 104 1.66 -11.29 -33.77
C ALA A 104 3.06 -10.65 -33.87
N GLU A 105 4.11 -11.30 -33.39
CA GLU A 105 5.49 -10.78 -33.45
C GLU A 105 5.98 -10.62 -34.90
N GLN A 106 5.70 -11.57 -35.78
CA GLN A 106 6.00 -11.42 -37.21
C GLN A 106 5.27 -10.23 -37.85
N THR A 107 4.05 -9.97 -37.38
CA THR A 107 3.25 -8.84 -37.87
C THR A 107 3.75 -7.52 -37.31
N TYR A 108 4.15 -7.48 -36.04
CA TYR A 108 4.78 -6.31 -35.42
C TYR A 108 6.07 -5.92 -36.15
N GLN A 109 6.90 -6.89 -36.52
CA GLN A 109 8.10 -6.65 -37.32
C GLN A 109 7.79 -6.03 -38.70
N ARG A 110 6.84 -6.63 -39.45
CA ARG A 110 6.45 -6.12 -40.78
C ARG A 110 5.84 -4.72 -40.68
N ALA A 111 4.95 -4.51 -39.72
CA ALA A 111 4.27 -3.25 -39.56
C ALA A 111 5.18 -2.14 -39.03
N ALA A 112 6.12 -2.46 -38.12
CA ALA A 112 7.15 -1.52 -37.68
C ALA A 112 7.87 -0.89 -38.88
N LYS A 113 8.31 -1.71 -39.84
CA LYS A 113 8.95 -1.21 -41.07
C LYS A 113 8.03 -0.28 -41.87
N MET A 114 6.77 -0.68 -42.09
CA MET A 114 5.80 0.10 -42.88
C MET A 114 5.48 1.46 -42.24
N HIS A 115 5.30 1.50 -40.92
CA HIS A 115 5.07 2.73 -40.18
C HIS A 115 6.27 3.67 -40.25
N LEU A 116 7.47 3.13 -40.04
CA LEU A 116 8.70 3.92 -40.09
C LEU A 116 8.97 4.46 -41.50
N ASP A 117 8.71 3.70 -42.56
CA ASP A 117 8.79 4.18 -43.95
C ASP A 117 7.78 5.32 -44.21
N ALA A 118 6.55 5.17 -43.72
CA ALA A 118 5.50 6.18 -43.90
C ALA A 118 5.81 7.50 -43.16
N VAL A 119 6.39 7.40 -41.96
CA VAL A 119 6.83 8.56 -41.17
C VAL A 119 8.07 9.20 -41.81
N GLU A 120 9.10 8.40 -42.12
CA GLU A 120 10.37 8.88 -42.68
C GLU A 120 10.16 9.69 -43.96
N THR A 121 9.36 9.18 -44.91
CA THR A 121 9.10 9.85 -46.20
C THR A 121 8.53 11.26 -46.08
N ARG A 122 8.04 11.64 -44.90
CA ARG A 122 7.44 12.95 -44.64
C ARG A 122 8.17 13.74 -43.55
N ILE A 123 9.26 13.19 -42.99
CA ILE A 123 10.21 13.97 -42.21
C ILE A 123 10.94 14.92 -43.18
N PRO A 124 10.87 16.23 -42.96
CA PRO A 124 11.54 17.21 -43.82
C PRO A 124 13.06 16.98 -43.84
N VAL A 125 13.66 17.00 -45.04
CA VAL A 125 15.09 16.67 -45.25
C VAL A 125 16.04 17.57 -44.46
N GLY A 126 15.66 18.82 -44.19
CA GLY A 126 16.45 19.79 -43.41
C GLY A 126 16.18 19.82 -41.90
N LEU A 127 15.37 18.89 -41.37
CA LEU A 127 15.06 18.83 -39.96
C LEU A 127 16.25 18.28 -39.16
N ASP A 128 16.70 19.02 -38.14
CA ASP A 128 17.72 18.55 -37.21
C ASP A 128 17.16 17.40 -36.36
N ARG A 129 17.67 16.20 -36.63
CA ARG A 129 17.23 14.94 -36.01
C ARG A 129 17.76 14.74 -34.59
N GLU A 130 18.72 15.55 -34.17
CA GLU A 130 19.21 15.55 -32.79
C GLU A 130 18.33 16.41 -31.89
N MET A 131 17.68 17.44 -32.46
CA MET A 131 16.81 18.38 -31.75
C MET A 131 15.33 17.95 -31.73
N VAL A 132 14.89 17.17 -32.71
CA VAL A 132 13.48 16.78 -32.87
C VAL A 132 13.29 15.28 -32.68
N SER A 133 12.48 14.91 -31.70
CA SER A 133 11.98 13.55 -31.51
C SER A 133 10.56 13.41 -32.05
N VAL A 134 10.30 12.28 -32.70
CA VAL A 134 8.97 11.89 -33.15
C VAL A 134 8.35 11.00 -32.07
N SER A 135 7.11 11.29 -31.69
CA SER A 135 6.30 10.37 -30.88
C SER A 135 5.30 9.71 -31.80
N THR A 136 5.31 8.38 -31.85
CA THR A 136 4.37 7.68 -32.75
C THR A 136 3.10 7.23 -32.06
N TRP A 137 2.96 7.47 -30.75
CA TRP A 137 1.77 7.20 -29.94
C TRP A 137 1.52 8.43 -29.08
N ASN A 138 0.28 8.93 -29.10
CA ASN A 138 -0.14 10.07 -28.29
C ASN A 138 -1.39 9.69 -27.47
N GLU A 139 -1.47 10.23 -26.26
CA GLU A 139 -2.52 9.99 -25.26
C GLU A 139 -2.95 8.53 -25.14
N ILE A 140 -2.01 7.60 -24.92
CA ILE A 140 -2.40 6.22 -24.62
C ILE A 140 -3.22 6.20 -23.33
N ARG A 141 -4.47 5.74 -23.44
CA ARG A 141 -5.45 5.63 -22.36
C ARG A 141 -5.90 4.16 -22.23
N PRO A 142 -5.24 3.35 -21.38
CA PRO A 142 -5.66 1.97 -21.14
C PRO A 142 -7.00 1.90 -20.35
N TYR A 143 -7.52 3.02 -19.83
CA TYR A 143 -8.76 3.06 -19.07
C TYR A 143 -9.74 4.13 -19.57
N LYS A 144 -11.04 3.79 -19.63
CA LYS A 144 -12.17 4.72 -19.91
C LYS A 144 -12.48 5.62 -18.71
N GLY A 145 -11.46 6.26 -18.15
CA GLY A 145 -11.60 7.25 -17.10
C GLY A 145 -11.40 8.64 -17.68
N TRP A 146 -12.45 9.46 -17.64
CA TRP A 146 -12.50 10.92 -17.86
C TRP A 146 -13.06 11.42 -19.20
N GLY A 147 -14.36 11.71 -19.18
CA GLY A 147 -14.85 13.05 -19.54
C GLY A 147 -15.11 13.38 -21.02
N SER A 148 -14.46 12.74 -21.99
CA SER A 148 -14.85 12.93 -23.39
C SER A 148 -16.03 12.01 -23.74
N MET A 149 -17.17 12.63 -24.00
CA MET A 149 -18.11 12.08 -24.95
C MET A 149 -17.36 11.76 -26.25
N SER A 150 -17.75 10.66 -26.92
CA SER A 150 -17.42 10.30 -28.30
C SER A 150 -15.99 9.84 -28.62
N ALA A 151 -15.72 8.57 -28.35
CA ALA A 151 -15.56 7.62 -29.46
C ALA A 151 -16.28 6.32 -29.07
N PRO A 152 -17.41 5.97 -29.70
CA PRO A 152 -18.16 4.73 -29.43
C PRO A 152 -17.34 3.45 -29.61
N ASP A 153 -16.10 3.57 -30.09
CA ASP A 153 -15.29 2.52 -30.66
C ASP A 153 -14.03 2.19 -29.82
N THR A 154 -13.80 2.85 -28.67
CA THR A 154 -12.64 2.51 -27.82
C THR A 154 -12.84 1.13 -27.19
N PRO A 155 -12.04 0.12 -27.56
CA PRO A 155 -12.29 -1.25 -27.12
C PRO A 155 -11.85 -1.46 -25.67
N ASP A 156 -12.49 -2.38 -24.97
CA ASP A 156 -12.16 -2.73 -23.59
C ASP A 156 -10.69 -3.21 -23.48
N TRP A 157 -9.89 -2.59 -22.61
CA TRP A 157 -8.47 -2.94 -22.42
C TRP A 157 -8.25 -4.04 -21.39
N GLN A 158 -9.35 -4.62 -20.90
CA GLN A 158 -9.36 -5.74 -19.97
C GLN A 158 -9.35 -7.12 -20.67
N GLU A 159 -9.55 -7.19 -21.99
CA GLU A 159 -9.47 -8.45 -22.73
C GLU A 159 -8.02 -8.94 -22.85
N LYS A 160 -7.82 -10.24 -22.60
CA LYS A 160 -6.51 -10.88 -22.76
C LYS A 160 -6.08 -10.82 -24.22
N THR A 161 -4.98 -10.13 -24.50
CA THR A 161 -4.34 -10.19 -25.82
C THR A 161 -3.75 -11.60 -25.99
N PRO A 162 -4.21 -12.40 -26.97
CA PRO A 162 -3.75 -13.78 -27.10
C PRO A 162 -2.23 -13.89 -27.21
N GLY A 163 -1.62 -14.70 -26.33
CA GLY A 163 -0.17 -14.89 -26.27
C GLY A 163 0.60 -13.88 -25.41
N TYR A 164 -0.07 -12.89 -24.82
CA TYR A 164 0.53 -11.92 -23.90
C TYR A 164 -0.12 -11.96 -22.52
N THR A 165 0.62 -11.54 -21.51
CA THR A 165 0.16 -11.56 -20.10
C THR A 165 -0.84 -10.42 -19.78
N GLY A 166 -0.87 -9.39 -20.62
CA GLY A 166 -1.79 -8.26 -20.53
C GLY A 166 -1.49 -7.22 -21.61
N TRP A 167 -2.25 -6.12 -21.61
CA TRP A 167 -2.09 -5.04 -22.59
C TRP A 167 -0.70 -4.39 -22.54
N ALA A 168 -0.12 -4.26 -21.34
CA ALA A 168 1.18 -3.63 -21.12
C ALA A 168 2.31 -4.42 -21.77
N ASP A 169 2.24 -5.75 -21.67
CA ASP A 169 3.16 -6.68 -22.32
C ASP A 169 3.06 -6.55 -23.86
N ALA A 170 1.84 -6.54 -24.41
CA ALA A 170 1.62 -6.39 -25.85
C ALA A 170 2.11 -5.03 -26.39
N ILE A 171 1.78 -3.92 -25.71
CA ILE A 171 2.22 -2.56 -26.07
C ILE A 171 3.74 -2.44 -26.01
N GLY A 172 4.35 -2.91 -24.92
CA GLY A 172 5.79 -2.88 -24.77
C GLY A 172 6.50 -3.70 -25.87
N ARG A 173 5.93 -4.84 -26.28
CA ARG A 173 6.46 -5.64 -27.39
C ARG A 173 6.36 -4.97 -28.74
N GLN A 174 5.27 -4.28 -29.00
CA GLN A 174 5.16 -3.50 -30.22
C GLN A 174 6.21 -2.38 -30.22
N ALA A 175 6.41 -1.68 -29.10
CA ALA A 175 7.40 -0.62 -28.99
C ALA A 175 8.82 -1.16 -29.19
N TYR A 176 9.12 -2.32 -28.62
CA TYR A 176 10.38 -3.02 -28.81
C TYR A 176 10.68 -3.30 -30.29
N TRP A 177 9.72 -3.79 -31.08
CA TRP A 177 9.94 -4.07 -32.50
C TRP A 177 10.10 -2.81 -33.36
N ILE A 178 9.36 -1.74 -33.05
CA ILE A 178 9.56 -0.43 -33.70
C ILE A 178 10.94 0.14 -33.38
N GLY A 179 11.33 0.12 -32.11
CA GLY A 179 12.64 0.58 -31.66
C GLY A 179 13.78 -0.20 -32.33
N LYS A 180 13.63 -1.53 -32.43
CA LYS A 180 14.62 -2.39 -33.09
C LYS A 180 14.84 -2.04 -34.56
N GLU A 181 13.76 -1.79 -35.30
CA GLU A 181 13.87 -1.41 -36.70
C GLU A 181 14.50 -0.03 -36.88
N LEU A 182 14.22 0.93 -35.99
CA LEU A 182 14.87 2.25 -36.00
C LEU A 182 16.38 2.16 -35.71
N VAL A 183 16.76 1.37 -34.71
CA VAL A 183 18.18 1.10 -34.38
C VAL A 183 18.87 0.45 -35.58
N ARG A 184 18.26 -0.59 -36.18
CA ARG A 184 18.79 -1.25 -37.39
C ARG A 184 18.99 -0.27 -38.54
N ARG A 185 18.04 0.63 -38.79
CA ARG A 185 18.18 1.66 -39.85
C ARG A 185 19.35 2.58 -39.58
N LYS A 186 19.51 3.05 -38.34
CA LYS A 186 20.64 3.90 -37.97
C LYS A 186 21.97 3.19 -38.18
N GLU A 187 22.10 1.96 -37.70
CA GLU A 187 23.31 1.15 -37.84
C GLU A 187 23.63 0.84 -39.31
N ALA A 188 22.61 0.66 -40.15
CA ALA A 188 22.75 0.43 -41.58
C ALA A 188 23.02 1.71 -42.40
N GLY A 189 23.06 2.89 -41.76
CA GLY A 189 23.15 4.17 -42.46
C GLY A 189 21.91 4.51 -43.31
N GLU A 190 20.80 3.81 -43.08
CA GLU A 190 19.51 4.13 -43.67
C GLU A 190 18.91 5.35 -42.97
N LYS A 191 17.82 5.89 -43.53
CA LYS A 191 17.16 7.05 -42.95
C LYS A 191 16.45 6.67 -41.64
N TRP A 192 16.79 7.38 -40.56
CA TRP A 192 16.28 7.16 -39.19
C TRP A 192 15.93 8.49 -38.50
N PHE A 193 15.26 8.45 -37.35
CA PHE A 193 14.93 9.62 -36.53
C PHE A 193 14.92 9.25 -35.03
N ARG A 194 15.06 10.25 -34.14
CA ARG A 194 14.88 10.06 -32.69
C ARG A 194 13.42 9.78 -32.38
N TRP A 195 13.16 8.76 -31.58
CA TRP A 195 11.81 8.28 -31.30
C TRP A 195 11.53 8.19 -29.81
N ALA A 196 10.44 8.81 -29.37
CA ALA A 196 9.98 8.83 -27.98
C ALA A 196 8.68 8.00 -27.86
N ALA A 197 8.74 6.85 -27.20
CA ALA A 197 7.60 5.94 -27.10
C ALA A 197 6.59 6.31 -25.99
N PHE A 198 5.40 5.77 -26.24
CA PHE A 198 4.14 5.76 -25.50
C PHE A 198 3.31 7.04 -25.49
N GLY A 199 3.79 8.19 -25.01
CA GLY A 199 2.93 9.38 -24.91
C GLY A 199 1.70 9.11 -24.04
N PHE A 200 1.88 8.48 -22.88
CA PHE A 200 0.76 8.15 -21.99
C PHE A 200 0.12 9.41 -21.42
N ALA A 201 -1.23 9.42 -21.38
CA ALA A 201 -2.01 10.52 -20.82
C ALA A 201 -1.71 10.78 -19.33
N GLY A 202 -2.09 11.95 -18.84
CA GLY A 202 -2.03 12.30 -17.42
C GLY A 202 -2.70 11.23 -16.54
N GLY A 203 -1.98 10.75 -15.53
CA GLY A 203 -2.41 9.64 -14.67
C GLY A 203 -2.14 8.22 -15.18
N ASN A 204 -1.61 8.03 -16.40
CA ASN A 204 -1.25 6.72 -16.98
C ASN A 204 0.25 6.61 -17.39
N PRO A 205 0.87 5.42 -17.40
CA PRO A 205 0.30 4.15 -16.95
C PRO A 205 0.31 4.07 -15.42
N GLU A 206 -0.49 3.18 -14.87
CA GLU A 206 -0.56 2.95 -13.43
C GLU A 206 0.72 2.30 -12.88
N PRO A 207 1.01 2.42 -11.57
CA PRO A 207 2.08 1.66 -10.93
C PRO A 207 1.98 0.15 -11.21
N GLY A 208 3.10 -0.52 -11.47
CA GLY A 208 3.14 -1.94 -11.82
C GLY A 208 3.09 -2.25 -13.32
N VAL A 209 2.85 -1.25 -14.18
CA VAL A 209 2.79 -1.44 -15.64
C VAL A 209 4.18 -1.55 -16.29
N TRP A 210 5.18 -0.83 -15.78
CA TRP A 210 6.53 -0.79 -16.35
C TRP A 210 7.27 -2.13 -16.23
N GLU A 211 6.85 -2.95 -15.27
CA GLU A 211 7.38 -4.27 -14.93
C GLU A 211 6.88 -5.37 -15.87
N ALA A 212 5.91 -5.07 -16.75
CA ALA A 212 5.44 -6.01 -17.76
C ALA A 212 6.58 -6.43 -18.70
N ALA A 213 6.62 -7.71 -19.08
CA ALA A 213 7.75 -8.28 -19.83
C ALA A 213 8.05 -7.53 -21.14
N GLY A 214 7.04 -7.14 -21.91
CA GLY A 214 7.22 -6.31 -23.09
C GLY A 214 7.72 -4.89 -22.81
N MET A 215 7.32 -4.29 -21.68
CA MET A 215 7.81 -2.96 -21.28
C MET A 215 9.29 -3.03 -20.92
N LEU A 216 9.70 -4.03 -20.13
CA LEU A 216 11.11 -4.28 -19.81
C LEU A 216 11.96 -4.54 -21.09
N ASP A 217 11.42 -5.32 -22.03
CA ASP A 217 11.73 -5.35 -23.47
C ASP A 217 12.20 -4.00 -24.03
N TYR A 218 11.25 -3.08 -24.12
CA TYR A 218 11.51 -1.78 -24.71
C TYR A 218 12.47 -0.92 -23.88
N LEU A 219 12.34 -0.92 -22.55
CA LEU A 219 13.20 -0.14 -21.66
C LEU A 219 14.69 -0.54 -21.79
N ARG A 220 14.97 -1.84 -21.87
CA ARG A 220 16.34 -2.34 -22.12
C ARG A 220 16.89 -1.82 -23.45
N LEU A 221 16.09 -1.90 -24.51
CA LEU A 221 16.48 -1.41 -25.82
C LEU A 221 16.72 0.11 -25.84
N ALA A 222 15.85 0.87 -25.16
CA ALA A 222 15.99 2.33 -25.06
C ALA A 222 17.21 2.75 -24.24
N GLY A 223 17.50 2.04 -23.14
CA GLY A 223 18.70 2.26 -22.33
C GLY A 223 20.00 1.91 -23.07
N GLN A 224 19.97 0.96 -24.01
CA GLN A 224 21.11 0.58 -24.85
C GLN A 224 21.35 1.54 -26.03
N HIS A 225 20.29 2.17 -26.55
CA HIS A 225 20.36 3.07 -27.71
C HIS A 225 19.80 4.47 -27.42
N PRO A 226 20.32 5.19 -26.40
CA PRO A 226 19.82 6.51 -25.99
C PRO A 226 20.03 7.59 -27.07
N GLU A 227 20.86 7.35 -28.07
CA GLU A 227 21.02 8.22 -29.23
C GLU A 227 19.82 8.18 -30.19
N VAL A 228 18.96 7.15 -30.09
CA VAL A 228 17.78 6.94 -30.94
C VAL A 228 16.48 6.91 -30.15
N LEU A 229 16.45 6.24 -29.00
CA LEU A 229 15.23 5.80 -28.34
C LEU A 229 15.06 6.43 -26.95
N GLY A 230 13.84 6.84 -26.63
CA GLY A 230 13.46 7.35 -25.32
C GLY A 230 11.95 7.31 -25.12
N LEU A 231 11.44 8.00 -24.09
CA LEU A 231 10.03 7.92 -23.71
C LEU A 231 9.35 9.29 -23.69
N ALA A 232 8.06 9.29 -23.97
CA ALA A 232 7.16 10.42 -23.84
C ALA A 232 6.12 10.16 -22.74
N LEU A 233 5.91 11.13 -21.85
CA LEU A 233 4.89 11.12 -20.80
C LEU A 233 4.11 12.44 -20.77
N HIS A 234 2.82 12.40 -20.41
CA HIS A 234 2.01 13.60 -20.18
C HIS A 234 1.72 13.79 -18.69
N GLU A 235 2.30 14.78 -18.03
CA GLU A 235 2.14 15.03 -16.59
C GLU A 235 1.14 16.16 -16.31
N TYR A 236 -0.14 15.82 -16.28
CA TYR A 236 -1.24 16.78 -16.15
C TYR A 236 -1.90 16.68 -14.76
N CYS A 237 -2.01 17.78 -13.99
CA CYS A 237 -2.52 17.72 -12.60
C CYS A 237 -4.05 17.86 -12.47
N PHE A 238 -4.71 18.29 -13.56
CA PHE A 238 -6.16 18.50 -13.68
C PHE A 238 -6.76 19.52 -12.70
N THR A 239 -5.94 20.37 -12.07
CA THR A 239 -6.37 21.44 -11.15
C THR A 239 -5.53 22.70 -11.31
N PHE A 240 -5.84 23.75 -10.55
CA PHE A 240 -5.02 24.98 -10.55
C PHE A 240 -3.76 24.87 -9.67
N ASP A 241 -3.63 23.80 -8.89
CA ASP A 241 -2.44 23.48 -8.12
C ASP A 241 -1.66 22.37 -8.84
N ILE A 242 -0.49 22.70 -9.39
CA ILE A 242 0.33 21.75 -10.13
C ILE A 242 0.85 20.60 -9.26
N TRP A 243 1.00 20.81 -7.95
CA TRP A 243 1.57 19.84 -7.01
C TRP A 243 0.55 18.92 -6.36
N ARG A 244 -0.72 19.01 -6.77
CA ARG A 244 -1.78 18.13 -6.26
C ARG A 244 -1.39 16.65 -6.39
N GLY A 245 -1.37 15.95 -5.26
CA GLY A 245 -1.08 14.51 -5.21
C GLY A 245 0.37 14.15 -5.57
N PHE A 246 1.29 15.11 -5.43
CA PHE A 246 2.71 14.90 -5.70
C PHE A 246 3.38 13.89 -4.77
N GLU A 247 2.89 13.73 -3.53
CA GLU A 247 3.36 12.70 -2.59
C GLU A 247 3.26 11.28 -3.17
N GLN A 248 2.22 11.01 -3.97
CA GLN A 248 2.01 9.73 -4.64
C GLN A 248 2.64 9.69 -6.04
N LYS A 249 3.20 10.81 -6.52
CA LYS A 249 3.75 10.98 -7.87
C LYS A 249 2.77 10.59 -8.98
N ASN A 250 1.47 10.82 -8.76
CA ASN A 250 0.42 10.34 -9.66
C ASN A 250 0.23 11.18 -10.94
N PHE A 251 0.73 12.41 -10.96
CA PHE A 251 0.58 13.34 -12.09
C PHE A 251 1.92 13.97 -12.46
N ILE A 252 2.47 14.81 -11.58
CA ILE A 252 3.84 15.34 -11.68
C ILE A 252 4.81 14.36 -11.01
N GLY A 253 5.92 14.03 -11.68
CA GLY A 253 6.98 13.17 -11.14
C GLY A 253 6.81 11.68 -11.41
N ARG A 254 5.92 11.28 -12.31
CA ARG A 254 5.66 9.87 -12.65
C ARG A 254 6.85 9.18 -13.30
N PHE A 255 7.69 9.94 -13.99
CA PHE A 255 8.95 9.41 -14.53
C PHE A 255 9.84 8.80 -13.43
N GLU A 256 9.68 9.18 -12.16
CA GLU A 256 10.43 8.57 -11.05
C GLU A 256 10.04 7.11 -10.82
N GLN A 257 8.77 6.73 -11.03
CA GLN A 257 8.34 5.33 -10.95
C GLN A 257 8.97 4.50 -12.07
N LEU A 258 9.01 5.05 -13.29
CA LEU A 258 9.74 4.46 -14.41
C LEU A 258 11.24 4.29 -14.08
N PHE A 259 11.86 5.31 -13.49
CA PHE A 259 13.28 5.26 -13.12
C PHE A 259 13.54 4.25 -12.01
N ALA A 260 12.65 4.14 -11.02
CA ALA A 260 12.75 3.12 -9.98
C ALA A 260 12.73 1.71 -10.57
N VAL A 261 11.84 1.44 -11.54
CA VAL A 261 11.81 0.16 -12.24
C VAL A 261 13.07 -0.06 -13.07
N CYS A 262 13.58 0.97 -13.75
CA CYS A 262 14.86 0.87 -14.46
C CYS A 262 16.01 0.55 -13.50
N ASP A 263 16.06 1.20 -12.33
CA ASP A 263 17.11 0.98 -11.33
C ASP A 263 17.04 -0.43 -10.74
N GLU A 264 15.84 -0.89 -10.37
CA GLU A 264 15.60 -2.23 -9.85
C GLU A 264 15.99 -3.31 -10.88
N GLN A 265 15.68 -3.07 -12.15
CA GLN A 265 15.96 -4.00 -13.25
C GLN A 265 17.36 -3.80 -13.86
N GLN A 266 18.18 -2.91 -13.29
CA GLN A 266 19.52 -2.56 -13.77
C GLN A 266 19.56 -2.12 -15.25
N ILE A 267 18.50 -1.45 -15.69
CA ILE A 267 18.36 -0.88 -17.03
C ILE A 267 18.87 0.57 -16.98
N PRO A 268 19.77 1.00 -17.89
CA PRO A 268 20.15 2.41 -17.99
C PRO A 268 18.90 3.27 -18.18
N ARG A 269 18.68 4.25 -17.29
CA ARG A 269 17.50 5.11 -17.33
C ARG A 269 17.41 5.81 -18.71
N PRO A 270 16.37 5.54 -19.51
CA PRO A 270 16.20 6.18 -20.81
C PRO A 270 15.93 7.68 -20.65
N TRP A 271 16.18 8.46 -21.71
CA TRP A 271 15.74 9.85 -21.69
C TRP A 271 14.22 9.94 -21.79
N VAL A 272 13.67 10.96 -21.14
CA VAL A 272 12.22 11.20 -21.06
C VAL A 272 11.93 12.63 -21.49
N GLU A 273 10.86 12.77 -22.27
CA GLU A 273 10.30 14.06 -22.64
C GLU A 273 8.89 14.16 -22.10
N ILE A 274 8.65 15.17 -21.27
CA ILE A 274 7.30 15.47 -20.79
C ILE A 274 6.61 16.25 -21.89
N LYS A 275 5.91 15.55 -22.77
CA LYS A 275 5.33 16.15 -24.00
C LYS A 275 4.15 17.05 -23.70
N GLU A 276 3.47 16.82 -22.59
CA GLU A 276 2.43 17.72 -22.10
C GLU A 276 2.49 17.76 -20.58
N TRP A 277 2.50 18.95 -20.00
CA TRP A 277 2.20 19.14 -18.59
C TRP A 277 1.31 20.37 -18.42
N GLY A 278 0.52 20.45 -17.35
CA GLY A 278 -0.40 21.57 -17.19
C GLY A 278 -1.42 21.41 -16.06
N TRP A 279 -2.33 22.39 -16.01
CA TRP A 279 -3.31 22.59 -14.94
C TRP A 279 -4.66 21.94 -15.24
N LYS A 280 -5.69 22.71 -15.61
CA LYS A 280 -7.01 22.20 -16.02
C LYS A 280 -7.16 22.24 -17.53
N GLU A 281 -7.97 21.31 -18.04
CA GLU A 281 -8.27 21.18 -19.47
C GLU A 281 -8.92 22.44 -20.06
N ASP A 282 -9.75 23.13 -19.28
CA ASP A 282 -10.54 24.27 -19.74
C ASP A 282 -10.05 25.64 -19.23
N ASP A 283 -9.12 25.68 -18.27
CA ASP A 283 -8.59 26.93 -17.73
C ASP A 283 -7.18 26.81 -17.11
N ILE A 284 -6.50 27.95 -16.92
CA ILE A 284 -5.20 28.04 -16.25
C ILE A 284 -5.25 29.00 -15.04
N PRO A 285 -4.31 28.90 -14.08
CA PRO A 285 -4.15 29.90 -13.03
C PRO A 285 -3.93 31.29 -13.61
N ASP A 286 -4.05 32.32 -12.77
CA ASP A 286 -3.65 33.65 -13.18
C ASP A 286 -2.15 33.69 -13.51
N LYS A 287 -1.77 34.64 -14.37
CA LYS A 287 -0.44 34.70 -14.97
C LYS A 287 0.71 34.66 -13.96
N GLY A 288 0.54 35.30 -12.79
CA GLY A 288 1.54 35.29 -11.73
C GLY A 288 1.75 33.89 -11.15
N GLU A 289 0.67 33.25 -10.70
CA GLU A 289 0.74 31.91 -10.12
C GLU A 289 1.16 30.85 -11.15
N ALA A 290 0.74 30.99 -12.41
CA ALA A 290 1.17 30.10 -13.49
C ALA A 290 2.69 30.16 -13.74
N MET A 291 3.28 31.35 -13.75
CA MET A 291 4.73 31.51 -13.93
C MET A 291 5.53 31.05 -12.72
N LYS A 292 4.99 31.23 -11.50
CA LYS A 292 5.56 30.72 -10.26
C LYS A 292 5.64 29.18 -10.26
N GLN A 293 4.51 28.52 -10.46
CA GLN A 293 4.43 27.06 -10.47
C GLN A 293 5.28 26.46 -11.60
N LEU A 294 5.39 27.14 -12.74
CA LEU A 294 6.32 26.74 -13.80
C LEU A 294 7.78 26.76 -13.33
N GLY A 295 8.20 27.79 -12.58
CA GLY A 295 9.54 27.85 -12.03
C GLY A 295 9.83 26.71 -11.05
N GLU A 296 8.86 26.35 -10.22
CA GLU A 296 8.98 25.24 -9.26
C GLU A 296 9.11 23.89 -9.98
N VAL A 297 8.27 23.63 -11.00
CA VAL A 297 8.34 22.39 -11.80
C VAL A 297 9.64 22.34 -12.60
N ALA A 298 10.10 23.48 -13.14
CA ALA A 298 11.37 23.57 -13.85
C ALA A 298 12.57 23.21 -12.95
N ALA A 299 12.57 23.71 -11.71
CA ALA A 299 13.59 23.38 -10.72
C ALA A 299 13.56 21.89 -10.37
N TYR A 300 12.36 21.31 -10.23
CA TYR A 300 12.19 19.88 -9.95
C TYR A 300 12.71 19.00 -11.10
N TYR A 301 12.28 19.25 -12.34
CA TYR A 301 12.73 18.48 -13.51
C TYR A 301 14.23 18.66 -13.80
N ALA A 302 14.82 19.81 -13.47
CA ALA A 302 16.25 20.05 -13.64
C ALA A 302 17.11 19.09 -12.79
N ARG A 303 16.58 18.54 -11.69
CA ARG A 303 17.25 17.52 -10.85
C ARG A 303 17.48 16.19 -11.57
N PHE A 304 16.94 16.02 -12.77
CA PHE A 304 17.00 14.77 -13.52
C PHE A 304 17.59 15.02 -14.93
N PRO A 305 18.84 14.57 -15.20
CA PRO A 305 19.47 14.77 -16.51
C PRO A 305 18.80 13.96 -17.63
N GLN A 306 18.03 12.93 -17.27
CA GLN A 306 17.23 12.12 -18.19
C GLN A 306 16.02 12.88 -18.73
N ILE A 307 15.47 13.83 -17.97
CA ILE A 307 14.43 14.72 -18.50
C ILE A 307 15.11 15.67 -19.49
N LYS A 308 14.73 15.58 -20.77
CA LYS A 308 15.33 16.40 -21.83
C LYS A 308 14.55 17.67 -22.08
N LEU A 309 13.23 17.60 -21.94
CA LEU A 309 12.34 18.74 -22.01
C LEU A 309 11.01 18.48 -21.33
N ALA A 310 10.32 19.58 -20.99
CA ALA A 310 8.92 19.56 -20.66
C ALA A 310 8.16 20.65 -21.40
N ALA A 311 7.10 20.27 -22.11
CA ALA A 311 6.27 21.16 -22.87
C ALA A 311 5.00 21.50 -22.09
N LEU A 312 4.81 22.79 -21.79
CA LEU A 312 3.52 23.24 -21.24
C LEU A 312 2.44 22.99 -22.30
N TRP A 313 1.34 22.38 -21.87
CA TRP A 313 0.23 22.01 -22.74
C TRP A 313 -0.20 23.16 -23.64
N THR A 314 -0.30 22.87 -24.94
CA THR A 314 -0.50 23.86 -25.99
C THR A 314 -1.97 24.15 -26.24
N ALA A 315 -2.26 25.44 -26.39
CA ALA A 315 -3.55 26.05 -26.69
C ALA A 315 -4.11 25.68 -28.08
N ASN A 316 -4.42 24.41 -28.30
CA ASN A 316 -5.16 24.01 -29.50
C ASN A 316 -6.52 24.74 -29.49
N GLY A 317 -6.95 25.30 -30.62
CA GLY A 317 -8.22 26.01 -30.72
C GLY A 317 -9.40 25.06 -30.49
N GLY A 318 -10.32 25.41 -29.59
CA GLY A 318 -11.53 24.61 -29.32
C GLY A 318 -11.74 24.25 -27.85
N TRP A 319 -10.73 24.44 -26.99
CA TRP A 319 -10.77 24.12 -25.56
C TRP A 319 -11.02 25.38 -24.70
N ARG A 320 -12.28 25.85 -24.75
CA ARG A 320 -12.86 26.92 -23.89
C ARG A 320 -11.89 28.10 -23.66
N ASP A 321 -11.53 28.39 -22.40
CA ASP A 321 -10.76 29.60 -22.05
C ASP A 321 -9.25 29.36 -21.97
N ALA A 322 -8.80 28.12 -21.72
CA ALA A 322 -7.39 27.76 -21.77
C ALA A 322 -6.77 28.04 -23.15
N SER A 323 -7.49 27.76 -24.25
CA SER A 323 -7.05 28.08 -25.62
C SER A 323 -6.77 29.57 -25.85
N LYS A 324 -7.31 30.48 -25.01
CA LYS A 324 -7.09 31.93 -25.11
C LYS A 324 -6.01 32.43 -24.14
N LYS A 325 -5.95 31.85 -22.94
CA LYS A 325 -5.07 32.33 -21.86
C LYS A 325 -3.64 31.80 -21.96
N VAL A 326 -3.47 30.53 -22.36
CA VAL A 326 -2.16 29.88 -22.47
C VAL A 326 -1.21 30.59 -23.45
N PRO A 327 -1.62 31.03 -24.66
CA PRO A 327 -0.75 31.80 -25.55
C PRO A 327 -0.26 33.12 -24.94
N GLY A 328 -1.00 33.69 -23.98
CA GLY A 328 -0.65 34.92 -23.28
C GLY A 328 0.54 34.81 -22.31
N LEU A 329 1.07 33.60 -22.11
CA LEU A 329 2.28 33.34 -21.32
C LEU A 329 3.53 33.13 -22.20
N ALA A 330 3.37 33.05 -23.53
CA ALA A 330 4.43 32.66 -24.48
C ALA A 330 5.75 33.40 -24.28
N GLN A 331 5.66 34.73 -24.26
CA GLN A 331 6.82 35.61 -24.15
C GLN A 331 7.52 35.48 -22.79
N GLU A 332 6.78 35.30 -21.70
CA GLU A 332 7.36 35.10 -20.37
C GLU A 332 8.06 33.76 -20.25
N ILE A 333 7.46 32.68 -20.77
CA ILE A 333 8.09 31.36 -20.75
C ILE A 333 9.35 31.37 -21.61
N TYR A 334 9.32 31.94 -22.81
CA TYR A 334 10.53 32.06 -23.65
C TYR A 334 11.66 32.80 -22.94
N LYS A 335 11.37 33.96 -22.33
CA LYS A 335 12.35 34.70 -21.54
C LYS A 335 12.88 33.87 -20.38
N PHE A 336 11.99 33.17 -19.67
CA PHE A 336 12.35 32.30 -18.56
C PHE A 336 13.24 31.12 -19.02
N THR A 337 12.89 30.44 -20.10
CA THR A 337 13.70 29.35 -20.67
C THR A 337 15.08 29.82 -21.10
N LEU A 338 15.16 30.94 -21.81
CA LEU A 338 16.43 31.50 -22.28
C LEU A 338 17.32 32.02 -21.14
N ALA A 339 16.73 32.58 -20.08
CA ALA A 339 17.49 33.23 -19.00
C ALA A 339 17.82 32.29 -17.82
N THR A 340 16.96 31.32 -17.51
CA THR A 340 17.09 30.51 -16.30
C THR A 340 18.10 29.39 -16.47
N ARG A 341 18.97 29.22 -15.48
CA ARG A 341 19.92 28.11 -15.36
C ARG A 341 19.67 27.38 -14.06
N PHE A 342 19.68 26.06 -14.12
CA PHE A 342 19.70 25.21 -12.94
C PHE A 342 21.03 24.44 -12.95
N PRO A 343 21.67 24.21 -11.80
CA PRO A 343 22.86 23.36 -11.78
C PRO A 343 22.48 21.94 -12.25
N ASP A 344 23.28 21.36 -13.15
CA ASP A 344 23.18 19.93 -13.42
C ASP A 344 23.51 19.20 -12.11
N PRO A 345 22.74 18.18 -11.71
CA PRO A 345 23.19 17.29 -10.65
C PRO A 345 24.53 16.66 -11.08
N GLU A 346 25.50 16.60 -10.17
CA GLU A 346 26.78 15.90 -10.38
C GLU A 346 26.51 14.55 -11.09
N PRO A 347 27.10 14.29 -12.27
CA PRO A 347 26.77 13.10 -13.04
C PRO A 347 27.13 11.86 -12.23
N GLY A 348 26.10 11.13 -11.80
CA GLY A 348 26.27 9.74 -11.35
C GLY A 348 26.88 8.91 -12.49
N PRO A 349 27.61 7.83 -12.16
CA PRO A 349 28.32 7.03 -13.16
C PRO A 349 27.37 6.54 -14.25
N ILE A 350 27.66 6.92 -15.50
CA ILE A 350 27.02 6.36 -16.69
C ILE A 350 27.53 4.94 -16.86
N VAL A 351 26.68 3.94 -16.60
CA VAL A 351 26.95 2.55 -16.97
C VAL A 351 26.50 2.38 -18.42
N THR A 352 27.41 2.62 -19.37
CA THR A 352 27.23 2.15 -20.75
C THR A 352 27.52 0.64 -20.79
N PRO A 353 26.57 -0.21 -21.20
CA PRO A 353 26.84 -1.63 -21.42
C PRO A 353 27.75 -1.81 -22.64
N PRO A 354 28.72 -2.74 -22.62
CA PRO A 354 29.43 -3.14 -23.83
C PRO A 354 28.45 -3.80 -24.82
N VAL A 355 28.46 -3.31 -26.05
CA VAL A 355 27.80 -3.96 -27.19
C VAL A 355 28.69 -5.10 -27.66
N ASP A 356 28.28 -6.36 -27.53
CA ASP A 356 28.75 -7.42 -28.45
C ASP A 356 27.91 -8.73 -28.43
N LYS A 357 27.40 -9.04 -29.63
CA LYS A 357 27.01 -10.31 -30.33
C LYS A 357 26.55 -11.58 -29.57
N PRO A 358 25.64 -12.37 -30.19
CA PRO A 358 24.97 -13.51 -29.55
C PRO A 358 25.92 -14.70 -29.28
N PRO A 359 25.65 -15.52 -28.25
CA PRO A 359 26.62 -16.43 -27.68
C PRO A 359 26.74 -17.74 -28.48
N LYS A 360 27.98 -18.17 -28.70
CA LYS A 360 28.31 -19.58 -28.95
C LYS A 360 28.39 -20.30 -27.60
N GLU A 361 27.75 -21.46 -27.53
CA GLU A 361 27.90 -22.42 -26.44
C GLU A 361 29.37 -22.79 -26.23
N THR A 362 29.82 -22.82 -24.97
CA THR A 362 30.58 -23.93 -24.36
C THR A 362 31.07 -23.59 -22.95
N GLY A 363 30.91 -24.56 -22.04
CA GLY A 363 31.91 -24.87 -21.01
C GLY A 363 32.00 -23.92 -19.82
N GLY A 364 31.42 -24.33 -18.69
CA GLY A 364 31.44 -23.57 -17.45
C GLY A 364 32.84 -23.26 -16.89
N LYS A 365 32.93 -22.10 -16.25
CA LYS A 365 33.56 -21.90 -14.93
C LYS A 365 32.95 -20.64 -14.32
N THR A 366 32.37 -20.79 -13.13
CA THR A 366 31.93 -19.69 -12.28
C THR A 366 33.15 -18.98 -11.70
N ASP A 367 33.23 -17.66 -11.87
CA ASP A 367 33.90 -16.78 -10.91
C ASP A 367 33.17 -15.42 -10.83
N ASP A 368 32.69 -15.17 -9.63
CA ASP A 368 32.48 -13.94 -8.86
C ASP A 368 31.72 -12.73 -9.43
N GLY A 369 30.43 -12.69 -9.04
CA GLY A 369 29.47 -11.63 -9.32
C GLY A 369 29.61 -10.35 -8.48
N ALA A 370 29.07 -9.27 -9.03
CA ALA A 370 28.73 -8.07 -8.27
C ALA A 370 27.60 -8.42 -7.27
N LYS A 371 27.91 -8.29 -5.98
CA LYS A 371 27.03 -8.65 -4.86
C LYS A 371 25.89 -7.63 -4.67
N PRO A 372 24.71 -8.07 -4.20
CA PRO A 372 23.59 -7.19 -3.81
C PRO A 372 23.98 -6.27 -2.65
N ALA A 373 23.25 -5.16 -2.47
CA ALA A 373 23.38 -4.30 -1.29
C ALA A 373 23.18 -5.14 -0.02
N VAL A 374 24.21 -5.19 0.83
CA VAL A 374 24.22 -6.03 2.03
C VAL A 374 23.78 -5.19 3.23
N GLN A 375 22.74 -5.65 3.93
CA GLN A 375 22.42 -5.20 5.29
C GLN A 375 23.55 -5.63 6.22
N LEU A 376 24.17 -4.67 6.91
CA LEU A 376 25.34 -4.92 7.75
C LEU A 376 24.99 -5.19 9.22
N LEU A 377 23.83 -4.72 9.71
CA LEU A 377 23.41 -4.98 11.09
C LEU A 377 22.90 -6.41 11.25
N GLN A 378 23.30 -7.02 12.36
CA GLN A 378 22.71 -8.24 12.86
C GLN A 378 21.63 -7.87 13.88
N ASN A 379 20.50 -8.59 13.85
CA ASN A 379 19.39 -8.36 14.76
C ASN A 379 18.87 -6.90 14.75
N GLY A 380 18.77 -6.29 13.56
CA GLY A 380 18.31 -4.91 13.40
C GLY A 380 16.84 -4.67 13.80
N GLY A 381 15.98 -5.66 13.62
CA GLY A 381 14.60 -5.65 14.12
C GLY A 381 14.45 -6.13 15.57
N PHE A 382 15.54 -6.38 16.31
CA PHE A 382 15.53 -6.86 17.70
C PHE A 382 14.85 -8.22 17.98
N GLU A 383 14.39 -8.92 16.94
CA GLU A 383 13.67 -10.20 16.96
C GLU A 383 14.46 -11.42 17.45
N ALA A 384 15.79 -11.34 17.59
CA ALA A 384 16.57 -12.49 18.07
C ALA A 384 16.11 -12.94 19.47
N ASP A 385 16.30 -14.23 19.79
CA ASP A 385 15.98 -14.73 21.14
C ASP A 385 17.02 -14.22 22.14
N TRP A 386 16.63 -13.29 23.01
CA TRP A 386 17.50 -12.74 24.07
C TRP A 386 17.77 -13.77 25.17
N GLY A 387 17.08 -14.92 25.15
CA GLY A 387 17.33 -16.05 26.02
C GLY A 387 18.56 -16.88 25.66
N VAL A 388 19.00 -16.86 24.40
CA VAL A 388 20.15 -17.64 23.89
C VAL A 388 21.47 -16.95 24.22
N GLU A 389 21.56 -15.64 24.00
CA GLU A 389 22.72 -14.81 24.34
C GLU A 389 22.36 -13.82 25.46
N LYS A 390 22.04 -14.32 26.66
CA LYS A 390 21.75 -13.45 27.80
C LYS A 390 23.00 -12.69 28.23
N SER A 391 23.09 -11.43 27.84
CA SER A 391 24.13 -10.51 28.29
C SER A 391 23.53 -9.40 29.13
N HIS A 392 24.17 -9.13 30.28
CA HIS A 392 23.92 -7.98 31.13
C HIS A 392 24.97 -6.87 30.93
N GLN A 393 25.82 -7.02 29.92
CA GLN A 393 26.90 -6.08 29.69
C GLN A 393 26.38 -4.77 29.12
N ALA A 394 26.89 -3.67 29.65
CA ALA A 394 26.60 -2.32 29.19
C ALA A 394 27.85 -1.43 29.25
N LEU A 395 27.85 -0.33 28.51
CA LEU A 395 28.83 0.75 28.66
C LEU A 395 28.25 1.87 29.51
N GLN A 396 28.81 2.08 30.69
CA GLN A 396 28.55 3.26 31.50
C GLN A 396 29.54 4.36 31.16
N ILE A 397 29.04 5.57 30.94
CA ILE A 397 29.85 6.73 30.59
C ILE A 397 29.68 7.81 31.66
N ASP A 398 30.75 8.12 32.38
CA ASP A 398 30.77 9.14 33.42
C ASP A 398 31.96 10.09 33.27
N ALA A 399 32.16 10.96 34.26
CA ALA A 399 33.26 11.93 34.28
C ALA A 399 34.65 11.26 34.33
N ALA A 400 34.75 10.02 34.81
CA ALA A 400 36.00 9.26 34.86
C ALA A 400 36.31 8.53 33.56
N GLY A 401 35.31 8.33 32.68
CA GLY A 401 35.52 7.75 31.36
C GLY A 401 34.39 6.82 30.92
N LEU A 402 34.76 5.87 30.05
CA LEU A 402 33.89 4.82 29.55
C LEU A 402 34.25 3.51 30.25
N HIS A 403 33.27 2.87 30.88
CA HIS A 403 33.45 1.66 31.68
C HIS A 403 32.56 0.54 31.16
N GLU A 404 33.13 -0.63 30.91
CA GLU A 404 32.36 -1.86 30.69
C GLU A 404 31.89 -2.41 32.03
N ILE A 405 30.57 -2.53 32.19
CA ILE A 405 29.96 -2.99 33.43
C ILE A 405 28.90 -4.07 33.15
N ALA A 406 28.53 -4.82 34.17
CA ALA A 406 27.41 -5.76 34.12
C ALA A 406 26.28 -5.27 35.03
N VAL A 407 25.09 -5.11 34.47
CA VAL A 407 23.93 -4.51 35.13
C VAL A 407 22.74 -5.46 35.02
N GLY A 408 22.31 -6.03 36.14
CA GLY A 408 21.35 -7.15 36.17
C GLY A 408 19.95 -6.83 35.60
N ASN A 409 19.56 -5.56 35.52
CA ASN A 409 18.29 -5.10 34.93
C ASN A 409 18.46 -4.44 33.55
N VAL A 410 19.65 -4.54 32.95
CA VAL A 410 19.89 -4.22 31.55
C VAL A 410 20.07 -5.53 30.81
N PHE A 411 19.07 -5.91 30.01
CA PHE A 411 19.17 -7.05 29.12
C PHE A 411 19.63 -6.53 27.77
N THR A 412 20.81 -6.92 27.34
CA THR A 412 21.39 -6.46 26.09
C THR A 412 20.91 -7.37 24.95
N PRO A 413 20.31 -6.83 23.88
CA PRO A 413 19.89 -7.62 22.73
C PRO A 413 21.08 -8.38 22.11
N PRO A 414 20.91 -9.63 21.64
CA PRO A 414 21.93 -10.33 20.87
C PRO A 414 22.49 -9.44 19.76
N HIS A 415 23.82 -9.44 19.60
CA HIS A 415 24.60 -8.60 18.67
C HIS A 415 24.62 -7.09 18.95
N TRP A 416 23.87 -6.59 19.92
CA TRP A 416 23.91 -5.19 20.34
C TRP A 416 24.67 -5.05 21.67
N LEU A 417 25.00 -3.80 22.02
CA LEU A 417 25.44 -3.43 23.36
C LEU A 417 24.64 -2.23 23.84
N VAL A 418 24.19 -2.26 25.09
CA VAL A 418 23.54 -1.10 25.71
C VAL A 418 24.60 -0.13 26.20
N TYR A 419 24.40 1.17 26.02
CA TYR A 419 25.22 2.20 26.64
C TYR A 419 24.35 3.28 27.29
N PHE A 420 24.89 3.94 28.32
CA PHE A 420 24.21 5.05 28.97
C PHE A 420 25.20 6.00 29.66
N TYR A 421 24.82 7.26 29.74
CA TYR A 421 25.52 8.27 30.51
C TYR A 421 25.10 8.20 31.98
N HIS A 422 26.06 8.29 32.89
CA HIS A 422 25.83 8.31 34.31
C HIS A 422 26.44 9.56 34.94
N LYS A 423 25.61 10.28 35.68
CA LYS A 423 26.02 11.39 36.52
C LYS A 423 25.13 11.39 37.75
N GLU A 424 25.73 11.22 38.92
CA GLU A 424 25.01 11.13 40.19
C GLU A 424 24.05 12.32 40.36
N GLY A 425 22.79 12.02 40.70
CA GLY A 425 21.73 13.01 40.84
C GLY A 425 21.17 13.61 39.53
N GLU A 426 21.76 13.29 38.37
CA GLU A 426 21.39 13.90 37.09
C GLU A 426 20.98 12.90 36.00
N LEU A 427 21.80 11.89 35.71
CA LEU A 427 21.54 10.88 34.68
C LEU A 427 21.72 9.50 35.29
N ALA A 428 20.65 8.71 35.23
CA ALA A 428 20.58 7.43 35.89
C ALA A 428 20.76 6.26 34.92
N GLN A 429 21.17 5.13 35.48
CA GLN A 429 21.16 3.84 34.80
C GLN A 429 19.73 3.49 34.33
N PRO A 430 19.56 3.10 33.06
CA PRO A 430 18.30 2.62 32.50
C PRO A 430 18.00 1.17 32.88
N GLU A 431 16.79 0.75 32.59
CA GLU A 431 16.40 -0.64 32.46
C GLU A 431 16.13 -0.96 31.00
N VAL A 432 16.52 -2.15 30.56
CA VAL A 432 16.36 -2.57 29.17
C VAL A 432 15.83 -3.98 29.12
N ARG A 433 14.77 -4.23 28.36
CA ARG A 433 14.22 -5.57 28.13
C ARG A 433 13.53 -5.64 26.77
N ASP A 434 13.11 -6.83 26.38
CA ASP A 434 12.33 -6.98 25.16
C ASP A 434 10.89 -6.47 25.32
N ALA A 435 10.35 -5.89 24.26
CA ALA A 435 8.98 -5.39 24.18
C ALA A 435 8.18 -6.28 23.23
N ARG A 436 7.08 -6.88 23.71
CA ARG A 436 6.28 -7.88 22.95
C ARG A 436 4.81 -7.49 22.76
N HIS A 437 4.47 -6.24 23.04
CA HIS A 437 3.09 -5.74 22.87
C HIS A 437 2.94 -5.13 21.48
N LYS A 438 1.88 -5.49 20.75
CA LYS A 438 1.61 -5.00 19.38
C LYS A 438 1.55 -3.48 19.22
N GLU A 439 1.25 -2.74 20.29
CA GLU A 439 1.25 -1.26 20.30
C GLU A 439 2.66 -0.67 20.57
N ARG A 440 3.65 -1.53 20.82
CA ARG A 440 5.04 -1.25 21.24
C ARG A 440 6.06 -2.09 20.46
N THR A 441 5.64 -2.58 19.29
CA THR A 441 6.46 -3.22 18.25
C THR A 441 6.02 -2.61 16.92
N PHE A 442 6.97 -2.29 16.03
CA PHE A 442 6.66 -1.69 14.73
C PHE A 442 6.47 -2.77 13.66
N ALA A 443 7.41 -3.70 13.59
CA ALA A 443 7.38 -4.86 12.73
C ALA A 443 7.73 -6.10 13.55
N GLY A 444 7.40 -7.30 13.05
CA GLY A 444 7.70 -8.55 13.74
C GLY A 444 6.94 -8.76 15.05
N GLU A 445 7.47 -9.63 15.92
CA GLU A 445 6.83 -10.05 17.17
C GLU A 445 7.41 -9.32 18.40
N LYS A 446 8.59 -8.70 18.27
CA LYS A 446 9.37 -8.23 19.39
C LYS A 446 10.32 -7.08 19.02
N GLY A 447 10.14 -5.96 19.71
CA GLY A 447 11.10 -4.86 19.77
C GLY A 447 11.91 -4.84 21.07
N GLN A 448 12.43 -3.67 21.42
CA GLN A 448 13.10 -3.40 22.70
C GLN A 448 12.40 -2.27 23.46
N VAL A 449 12.53 -2.24 24.78
CA VAL A 449 12.22 -1.07 25.61
C VAL A 449 13.42 -0.68 26.45
N PHE A 450 13.76 0.61 26.42
CA PHE A 450 14.80 1.27 27.19
C PHE A 450 14.12 2.34 28.05
N PHE A 451 14.11 2.17 29.37
CA PHE A 451 13.24 2.97 30.22
C PHE A 451 13.84 3.32 31.59
N THR A 452 13.24 4.32 32.24
CA THR A 452 13.56 4.74 33.60
C THR A 452 12.31 5.19 34.34
N PHE A 453 12.20 4.86 35.63
CA PHE A 453 11.14 5.39 36.49
C PHE A 453 11.65 6.54 37.38
N ASN A 454 10.93 7.67 37.39
CA ASN A 454 11.24 8.89 38.18
C ASN A 454 12.68 9.40 38.02
N ARG A 455 13.29 9.14 36.86
CA ARG A 455 14.70 9.43 36.59
C ARG A 455 14.87 9.84 35.13
N ARG A 456 15.92 10.61 34.86
CA ARG A 456 16.36 10.91 33.50
C ARG A 456 17.35 9.85 33.04
N HIS A 457 17.26 9.50 31.76
CA HIS A 457 18.25 8.72 31.06
C HIS A 457 18.77 9.45 29.82
N HIS A 458 19.97 9.07 29.43
CA HIS A 458 20.57 9.40 28.15
C HIS A 458 21.42 8.20 27.73
N GLY A 459 21.12 7.60 26.59
CA GLY A 459 21.80 6.39 26.13
C GLY A 459 21.00 5.64 25.08
N GLY A 460 21.38 4.40 24.82
CA GLY A 460 20.66 3.55 23.87
C GLY A 460 21.48 2.33 23.50
N PHE A 461 21.56 2.02 22.20
CA PHE A 461 22.15 0.80 21.68
C PHE A 461 23.29 1.11 20.72
N LEU A 462 24.33 0.27 20.72
CA LEU A 462 25.39 0.33 19.73
C LEU A 462 25.68 -1.06 19.15
N GLN A 463 26.14 -1.08 17.91
CA GLN A 463 26.65 -2.28 17.24
C GLN A 463 27.85 -1.91 16.37
N THR A 464 28.95 -2.65 16.51
CA THR A 464 30.13 -2.49 15.66
C THR A 464 30.10 -3.53 14.54
N VAL A 465 30.09 -3.06 13.29
CA VAL A 465 30.07 -3.90 12.09
C VAL A 465 31.40 -3.84 11.36
N ARG A 466 31.67 -4.85 10.53
CA ARG A 466 32.81 -4.82 9.61
C ARG A 466 32.48 -3.96 8.40
N THR A 467 33.44 -3.14 7.98
CA THR A 467 33.32 -2.24 6.84
C THR A 467 34.59 -2.26 6.00
N VAL A 468 34.57 -1.59 4.86
CA VAL A 468 35.75 -1.32 4.04
C VAL A 468 36.02 0.19 4.05
N PRO A 469 37.27 0.65 4.25
CA PRO A 469 37.58 2.08 4.16
C PRO A 469 37.06 2.71 2.85
N GLY A 470 36.47 3.89 2.97
CA GLY A 470 35.79 4.63 1.92
C GLY A 470 34.31 4.26 1.73
N GLN A 471 33.85 3.10 2.21
CA GLN A 471 32.49 2.61 2.01
C GLN A 471 31.44 3.59 2.59
N ARG A 472 30.43 3.97 1.79
CA ARG A 472 29.32 4.79 2.29
C ARG A 472 28.38 3.92 3.11
N LEU A 473 28.02 4.39 4.29
CA LEU A 473 27.10 3.76 5.21
C LEU A 473 25.90 4.68 5.41
N THR A 474 24.69 4.13 5.41
CA THR A 474 23.47 4.86 5.76
C THR A 474 22.71 4.10 6.83
N LEU A 475 22.48 4.74 7.97
CA LEU A 475 21.76 4.19 9.12
C LEU A 475 20.34 4.75 9.20
N THR A 476 19.37 3.87 9.33
CA THR A 476 17.95 4.19 9.59
C THR A 476 17.45 3.37 10.79
N ALA A 477 16.45 3.88 11.49
CA ALA A 477 15.70 3.15 12.52
C ALA A 477 14.34 3.82 12.72
N VAL A 478 13.37 3.10 13.29
CA VAL A 478 12.12 3.69 13.76
C VAL A 478 12.09 3.70 15.29
N ALA A 479 11.46 4.73 15.86
CA ALA A 479 11.36 4.90 17.29
C ALA A 479 9.96 5.32 17.72
N HIS A 480 9.68 5.10 19.00
CA HIS A 480 8.44 5.45 19.68
C HIS A 480 8.78 5.70 21.16
N ALA A 481 8.16 6.67 21.81
CA ALA A 481 8.17 6.78 23.27
C ALA A 481 6.78 6.99 23.87
N TRP A 482 6.69 6.79 25.17
CA TRP A 482 5.70 7.50 25.99
C TRP A 482 6.32 7.95 27.31
N SER A 483 5.82 9.06 27.86
CA SER A 483 6.25 9.54 29.17
C SER A 483 5.16 10.29 29.90
N ASN A 484 4.89 9.92 31.14
CA ASN A 484 4.00 10.69 31.99
C ASN A 484 4.39 10.65 33.47
N HIS A 485 3.78 11.53 34.26
CA HIS A 485 4.09 11.72 35.67
C HIS A 485 2.87 11.62 36.56
N LYS A 486 3.12 11.64 37.87
CA LYS A 486 2.08 11.72 38.90
C LYS A 486 2.53 12.74 39.92
N ASP A 487 1.76 13.81 40.09
CA ASP A 487 1.94 14.78 41.17
C ASP A 487 0.71 14.76 42.07
N GLU A 488 0.88 14.34 43.33
CA GLU A 488 -0.21 14.27 44.29
C GLU A 488 -0.66 15.65 44.78
N ALA A 489 0.20 16.67 44.67
CA ALA A 489 -0.15 18.05 45.02
C ALA A 489 -0.91 18.76 43.88
N HIS A 490 -0.72 18.31 42.64
CA HIS A 490 -1.31 18.91 41.44
C HIS A 490 -1.85 17.84 40.45
N PRO A 491 -2.89 17.08 40.84
CA PRO A 491 -3.41 15.99 40.01
C PRO A 491 -3.94 16.46 38.65
N ASP A 492 -4.44 17.70 38.57
CA ASP A 492 -4.94 18.27 37.31
C ASP A 492 -3.83 18.56 36.29
N ARG A 493 -2.57 18.69 36.73
CA ARG A 493 -1.41 18.90 35.85
C ARG A 493 -0.99 17.62 35.14
N PHE A 494 -1.22 16.47 35.77
CA PHE A 494 -0.89 15.15 35.24
C PHE A 494 -2.13 14.23 35.34
N PRO A 495 -3.13 14.45 34.48
CA PRO A 495 -4.46 13.84 34.62
C PRO A 495 -4.52 12.34 34.34
N HIS A 496 -3.48 11.79 33.69
CA HIS A 496 -3.43 10.39 33.25
C HIS A 496 -2.16 9.68 33.75
N PRO A 497 -1.93 9.63 35.08
CA PRO A 497 -0.76 8.96 35.62
C PRO A 497 -0.83 7.46 35.34
N ASP A 498 0.30 6.86 34.97
CA ASP A 498 0.39 5.41 34.68
C ASP A 498 -0.41 4.94 33.45
N ASP A 499 -0.95 5.84 32.62
CA ASP A 499 -1.59 5.46 31.35
C ASP A 499 -0.53 5.34 30.25
N PRO A 500 -0.20 4.13 29.77
CA PRO A 500 0.83 3.96 28.76
C PRO A 500 0.50 4.64 27.44
N LYS A 501 -0.77 4.97 27.16
CA LYS A 501 -1.20 5.62 25.90
C LYS A 501 -1.13 7.14 25.95
N TRP A 502 -0.88 7.72 27.13
CA TRP A 502 -0.78 9.15 27.35
C TRP A 502 0.66 9.58 27.58
N SER A 503 1.06 10.64 26.88
CA SER A 503 2.31 11.33 27.15
C SER A 503 2.06 12.78 27.56
N ASP A 504 2.65 13.21 28.67
CA ASP A 504 2.53 14.59 29.14
C ASP A 504 3.09 15.55 28.07
N GLY A 505 2.35 16.61 27.78
CA GLY A 505 2.64 17.58 26.72
C GLY A 505 1.99 17.28 25.37
N VAL A 506 1.87 16.01 24.97
CA VAL A 506 1.35 15.61 23.64
C VAL A 506 0.03 14.83 23.66
N GLY A 507 -0.39 14.37 24.84
CA GLY A 507 -1.66 13.67 25.06
C GLY A 507 -1.67 12.23 24.51
N TYR A 508 -2.79 11.83 23.88
CA TYR A 508 -3.00 10.47 23.32
C TYR A 508 -2.55 10.30 21.86
N GLY A 509 -2.30 11.41 21.16
CA GLY A 509 -1.97 11.39 19.73
C GLY A 509 -0.52 11.00 19.48
N GLY A 510 -0.28 10.31 18.36
CA GLY A 510 1.07 10.16 17.81
C GLY A 510 1.69 11.53 17.52
N HIS A 511 2.95 11.71 17.89
CA HIS A 511 3.63 13.00 17.80
C HIS A 511 5.05 12.82 17.25
N PHE A 512 5.40 13.68 16.30
CA PHE A 512 6.74 13.79 15.73
C PHE A 512 7.02 15.27 15.49
N ILE A 513 8.15 15.76 15.98
CA ILE A 513 8.66 17.10 15.70
C ILE A 513 10.18 17.08 15.76
N LEU A 514 10.87 17.75 14.83
CA LEU A 514 12.33 17.88 14.94
C LEU A 514 12.65 18.75 16.16
N LYS A 515 13.72 18.43 16.89
CA LYS A 515 14.08 19.15 18.12
C LYS A 515 14.23 20.67 17.89
N GLY A 516 14.76 21.06 16.74
CA GLY A 516 14.92 22.47 16.33
C GLY A 516 13.61 23.22 16.06
N ASP A 517 12.50 22.49 15.85
CA ASP A 517 11.21 23.08 15.48
C ASP A 517 10.29 23.31 16.69
N THR A 518 10.71 22.88 17.89
CA THR A 518 9.97 23.17 19.13
C THR A 518 10.08 24.65 19.51
N LYS A 519 8.95 25.28 19.82
CA LYS A 519 8.85 26.71 20.17
C LYS A 519 8.90 26.89 21.70
N PRO A 520 9.37 28.04 22.20
CA PRO A 520 9.34 28.33 23.65
C PRO A 520 7.95 28.32 24.30
N THR A 521 6.89 28.42 23.49
CA THR A 521 5.49 28.39 23.93
C THR A 521 4.88 26.99 23.95
N ASP A 522 5.56 26.00 23.39
CA ASP A 522 5.09 24.62 23.44
C ASP A 522 5.16 24.12 24.88
N ASP A 523 4.24 23.24 25.25
CA ASP A 523 4.26 22.58 26.56
C ASP A 523 5.65 21.95 26.76
N ASP A 524 6.31 22.26 27.87
CA ASP A 524 7.69 21.88 28.09
C ASP A 524 7.89 20.37 28.21
N ALA A 525 6.81 19.62 28.45
CA ALA A 525 6.79 18.17 28.43
C ALA A 525 6.90 17.56 27.01
N VAL A 526 6.55 18.30 25.93
CA VAL A 526 6.75 17.88 24.53
C VAL A 526 8.23 17.63 24.22
N ARG A 527 9.12 18.35 24.91
CA ARG A 527 10.57 18.25 24.72
C ARG A 527 11.20 17.10 25.50
N ASN A 528 10.41 16.38 26.31
CA ASN A 528 10.96 15.40 27.24
C ASN A 528 11.77 14.32 26.52
N PHE A 529 11.24 13.66 25.49
CA PHE A 529 11.90 12.58 24.76
C PHE A 529 12.53 13.05 23.47
N THR A 530 13.82 12.80 23.28
CA THR A 530 14.55 13.07 22.04
C THR A 530 15.20 11.80 21.51
N PHE A 531 15.13 11.57 20.20
CA PHE A 531 15.72 10.45 19.48
C PHE A 531 16.69 10.94 18.41
N ARG A 532 17.80 10.20 18.22
CA ARG A 532 18.72 10.34 17.08
C ARG A 532 19.48 9.06 16.79
N VAL A 533 20.05 8.96 15.60
CA VAL A 533 20.94 7.87 15.20
C VAL A 533 22.32 8.42 14.82
N GLY A 534 23.38 7.62 14.99
CA GLY A 534 24.75 8.06 14.74
C GLY A 534 25.66 6.96 14.17
N ILE A 535 26.72 7.35 13.46
CA ILE A 535 27.75 6.46 12.94
C ILE A 535 29.13 6.98 13.34
N ASP A 536 29.92 6.19 14.09
CA ASP A 536 31.37 6.38 14.19
C ASP A 536 32.04 5.62 13.02
N PRO A 537 32.57 6.34 12.02
CA PRO A 537 33.14 5.72 10.83
C PRO A 537 34.49 5.04 11.08
N THR A 538 35.10 5.25 12.26
CA THR A 538 36.37 4.62 12.65
C THR A 538 36.17 3.34 13.46
N GLY A 539 34.92 3.02 13.85
CA GLY A 539 34.61 1.87 14.70
C GLY A 539 34.82 2.13 16.19
N GLY A 540 34.95 3.40 16.60
CA GLY A 540 35.00 3.80 18.00
C GLY A 540 33.72 3.42 18.75
N ARG A 541 33.83 3.10 20.04
CA ARG A 541 32.68 2.71 20.89
C ARG A 541 32.23 3.82 21.85
N ASP A 542 32.94 4.95 21.90
CA ASP A 542 32.58 6.09 22.75
C ASP A 542 31.64 7.05 21.99
N PRO A 543 30.35 7.13 22.34
CA PRO A 543 29.38 8.02 21.67
C PRO A 543 29.68 9.51 21.86
N ARG A 544 30.58 9.89 22.78
CA ARG A 544 31.07 11.28 22.96
C ARG A 544 32.14 11.67 21.95
N SER A 545 32.69 10.69 21.22
CA SER A 545 33.72 10.92 20.21
C SER A 545 33.25 11.97 19.21
N ASP A 546 34.09 12.96 18.93
CA ASP A 546 33.84 13.99 17.92
C ASP A 546 33.81 13.41 16.49
N LYS A 547 34.19 12.14 16.35
CA LYS A 547 34.12 11.37 15.11
C LYS A 547 32.73 10.79 14.84
N VAL A 548 31.84 10.71 15.83
CA VAL A 548 30.48 10.22 15.60
C VAL A 548 29.72 11.25 14.76
N VAL A 549 29.26 10.81 13.59
CA VAL A 549 28.36 11.59 12.74
C VAL A 549 26.94 11.32 13.22
N TRP A 550 26.33 12.29 13.88
CA TRP A 550 24.96 12.23 14.38
C TRP A 550 23.96 12.76 13.35
N GLY A 551 22.81 12.11 13.23
CA GLY A 551 21.66 12.58 12.45
C GLY A 551 20.85 13.64 13.18
N THR A 552 19.84 14.19 12.49
CA THR A 552 18.93 15.19 13.05
C THR A 552 18.12 14.62 14.22
N GLU A 553 17.98 15.39 15.29
CA GLU A 553 17.25 15.02 16.51
C GLU A 553 15.73 15.25 16.35
N ALA A 554 14.92 14.32 16.86
CA ALA A 554 13.46 14.42 16.83
C ALA A 554 12.81 14.02 18.17
N HIS A 555 11.74 14.71 18.56
CA HIS A 555 10.85 14.33 19.64
C HIS A 555 9.74 13.43 19.11
N ILE A 556 9.60 12.22 19.66
CA ILE A 556 8.73 11.17 19.12
C ILE A 556 7.91 10.52 20.24
N TYR A 557 6.57 10.48 20.10
CA TYR A 557 5.67 9.92 21.11
C TYR A 557 4.47 9.19 20.52
N ASN A 558 3.94 8.22 21.28
CA ASN A 558 2.64 7.53 21.12
C ASN A 558 2.37 6.82 19.78
N ALA A 559 3.26 6.96 18.80
CA ALA A 559 3.28 6.26 17.53
C ALA A 559 4.72 6.06 17.07
N TYR A 560 4.96 5.04 16.25
CA TYR A 560 6.25 4.85 15.61
C TYR A 560 6.45 5.84 14.48
N HIS A 561 7.62 6.48 14.47
CA HIS A 561 8.08 7.33 13.39
C HIS A 561 9.50 6.97 13.00
N ALA A 562 9.85 7.19 11.73
CA ALA A 562 11.22 7.09 11.28
C ALA A 562 12.07 8.17 11.97
N VAL A 563 13.18 7.76 12.59
CA VAL A 563 14.18 8.70 13.09
C VAL A 563 14.97 9.24 11.89
N PRO A 564 15.25 10.56 11.80
CA PRO A 564 16.02 11.11 10.70
C PRO A 564 17.32 10.33 10.47
N SER A 565 17.53 9.88 9.23
CA SER A 565 18.64 9.01 8.89
C SER A 565 19.99 9.76 8.91
N VAL A 566 21.08 9.00 8.96
CA VAL A 566 22.44 9.56 8.88
C VAL A 566 23.31 8.75 7.92
N SER A 567 24.19 9.44 7.19
CA SER A 567 25.20 8.80 6.36
C SER A 567 26.61 9.19 6.80
N ALA A 568 27.53 8.24 6.74
CA ALA A 568 28.97 8.46 6.94
C ALA A 568 29.79 7.57 6.00
N GLN A 569 31.04 7.94 5.74
CA GLN A 569 31.98 7.06 5.03
C GLN A 569 32.84 6.33 6.04
N ALA A 570 32.92 5.00 5.94
CA ALA A 570 33.81 4.19 6.75
C ALA A 570 35.26 4.66 6.56
N VAL A 571 35.99 4.84 7.65
CA VAL A 571 37.41 5.21 7.64
C VAL A 571 38.29 3.96 7.85
N GLY A 572 37.77 2.95 8.55
CA GLY A 572 38.48 1.71 8.86
C GLY A 572 37.76 0.45 8.37
N ASP A 573 38.29 -0.70 8.79
CA ASP A 573 37.69 -2.02 8.57
C ASP A 573 36.47 -2.29 9.50
N LYS A 574 36.12 -1.30 10.32
CA LYS A 574 34.97 -1.30 11.22
C LYS A 574 34.29 0.06 11.26
N ALA A 575 32.98 0.05 11.51
CA ALA A 575 32.21 1.21 11.90
C ALA A 575 31.27 0.83 13.06
N THR A 576 30.94 1.80 13.92
CA THR A 576 30.00 1.59 15.03
C THR A 576 28.78 2.45 14.79
N VAL A 577 27.59 1.86 14.88
CA VAL A 577 26.32 2.59 14.86
C VAL A 577 25.83 2.84 16.27
N PHE A 578 25.09 3.92 16.46
CA PHE A 578 24.46 4.30 17.72
C PHE A 578 22.99 4.63 17.49
N LEU A 579 22.11 4.07 18.32
CA LEU A 579 20.74 4.52 18.55
C LEU A 579 20.75 5.26 19.89
N GLU A 580 20.19 6.46 19.97
CA GLU A 580 20.22 7.26 21.20
C GLU A 580 18.86 7.88 21.53
N SER A 581 18.39 7.62 22.74
CA SER A 581 17.26 8.31 23.36
C SER A 581 17.73 9.13 24.57
N GLN A 582 17.12 10.31 24.74
CA GLN A 582 17.40 11.22 25.85
C GLN A 582 16.10 11.73 26.46
N THR A 583 16.09 11.86 27.79
CA THR A 583 15.00 12.48 28.55
C THR A 583 15.44 13.78 29.22
N LEU A 584 14.58 14.82 29.19
CA LEU A 584 14.83 16.09 29.89
C LEU A 584 14.36 16.07 31.34
N TRP A 585 13.25 15.38 31.63
CA TRP A 585 12.59 15.42 32.92
C TRP A 585 12.53 14.04 33.58
N PRO A 586 12.66 13.95 34.92
CA PRO A 586 12.57 12.70 35.67
C PRO A 586 11.10 12.29 35.87
N LEU A 587 10.34 12.16 34.77
CA LEU A 587 8.94 11.75 34.82
C LEU A 587 8.80 10.33 35.37
N LYS A 588 7.59 9.98 35.79
CA LYS A 588 7.35 8.70 36.46
C LYS A 588 7.62 7.57 35.51
N HIS A 589 7.12 7.69 34.27
CA HIS A 589 7.41 6.80 33.15
C HIS A 589 8.21 7.56 32.11
N ASN A 590 9.24 6.92 31.60
CA ASN A 590 10.10 7.41 30.54
C ASN A 590 10.53 6.18 29.75
N ASP A 591 9.72 5.79 28.75
CA ASP A 591 9.86 4.52 28.05
C ASP A 591 10.13 4.75 26.55
N ALA A 592 11.31 4.37 26.08
CA ALA A 592 11.72 4.47 24.67
C ALA A 592 11.79 3.10 23.99
N TYR A 593 11.25 3.03 22.79
CA TYR A 593 11.20 1.85 21.94
C TYR A 593 11.95 2.12 20.64
N TRP A 594 12.69 1.11 20.18
CA TRP A 594 13.46 1.10 18.93
C TRP A 594 13.10 -0.16 18.15
N ASP A 595 13.01 -0.03 16.83
CA ASP A 595 12.71 -1.14 15.94
C ASP A 595 13.29 -0.86 14.52
N GLU A 596 13.35 -1.90 13.68
CA GLU A 596 13.80 -1.84 12.28
C GLU A 596 15.07 -0.99 12.06
N ALA A 597 16.11 -1.20 12.88
CA ALA A 597 17.41 -0.57 12.67
C ALA A 597 18.13 -1.22 11.49
N GLN A 598 18.58 -0.41 10.52
CA GLN A 598 19.18 -0.89 9.28
C GLN A 598 20.41 -0.06 8.92
N LEU A 599 21.50 -0.74 8.51
CA LEU A 599 22.73 -0.12 7.99
C LEU A 599 23.03 -0.64 6.59
N TRP A 600 22.86 0.22 5.61
CA TRP A 600 23.04 -0.11 4.20
C TRP A 600 24.43 0.28 3.69
N GLN A 601 25.01 -0.57 2.85
CA GLN A 601 26.25 -0.30 2.12
C GLN A 601 26.00 0.42 0.78
N GLY A 602 26.71 1.52 0.54
CA GLY A 602 26.87 2.19 -0.76
C GLY A 602 28.36 2.28 -1.20
N ALA A 603 28.58 2.54 -2.50
CA ALA A 603 29.93 2.61 -3.08
C ALA A 603 30.79 3.74 -2.49
N PRO A 604 32.13 3.58 -2.39
CA PRO A 604 33.01 4.61 -1.83
C PRO A 604 33.05 5.90 -2.64
N GLN A 605 32.98 7.06 -1.97
CA GLN A 605 33.29 8.36 -2.58
C GLN A 605 34.30 9.11 -1.72
N THR A 606 35.29 9.76 -2.32
CA THR A 606 36.39 10.45 -1.62
C THR A 606 35.95 11.83 -1.12
N GLY A 607 36.30 12.16 0.13
CA GLY A 607 35.73 13.27 0.90
C GLY A 607 36.29 14.68 0.69
N GLY A 608 35.64 15.65 1.36
CA GLY A 608 36.07 17.04 1.54
C GLY A 608 35.22 17.74 2.62
N THR A 609 35.87 18.26 3.65
CA THR A 609 35.33 18.84 4.91
C THR A 609 35.06 20.35 4.83
N THR A 610 34.15 20.89 5.66
CA THR A 610 34.40 22.05 6.56
C THR A 610 33.18 22.43 7.45
N LYS A 611 33.49 23.02 8.62
CA LYS A 611 32.67 23.29 9.83
C LYS A 611 31.93 24.67 9.81
N PRO A 612 31.02 24.93 10.79
CA PRO A 612 30.03 26.02 10.83
C PRO A 612 30.38 27.19 11.80
N PRO A 613 29.58 28.28 11.79
CA PRO A 613 29.33 29.12 12.99
C PRO A 613 27.80 29.33 13.23
N ALA A 614 27.21 29.12 14.43
CA ALA A 614 27.32 29.82 15.73
C ALA A 614 26.33 31.02 15.92
N ASN A 615 25.25 30.74 16.66
CA ASN A 615 24.65 31.43 17.84
C ASN A 615 24.13 32.90 17.87
N ASN A 616 23.09 33.07 18.72
CA ASN A 616 22.55 34.26 19.44
C ASN A 616 21.42 35.04 18.75
N GLY A 617 20.35 35.53 19.39
CA GLY A 617 19.92 35.59 20.79
C GLY A 617 18.64 36.45 20.96
N ASP A 618 17.93 36.21 22.07
CA ASP A 618 17.13 37.10 22.95
C ASP A 618 15.88 37.92 22.52
N ASP A 619 14.79 37.61 23.26
CA ASP A 619 13.81 38.46 24.00
C ASP A 619 12.91 39.54 23.33
N LYS A 620 11.58 39.47 23.59
CA LYS A 620 10.84 40.30 24.59
C LYS A 620 9.30 40.28 24.42
N VAL A 621 8.63 40.28 25.57
CA VAL A 621 7.18 40.33 25.83
C VAL A 621 6.61 41.76 25.75
N VAL A 622 5.39 41.96 25.19
CA VAL A 622 4.47 43.06 25.55
C VAL A 622 2.99 42.65 25.47
N THR A 623 2.26 43.04 26.51
CA THR A 623 0.83 42.90 26.86
C THR A 623 -0.12 43.86 26.11
N GLY A 624 -1.40 43.48 25.90
CA GLY A 624 -2.53 44.41 25.74
C GLY A 624 -3.64 43.98 24.76
N LYS A 625 -4.85 43.68 25.27
CA LYS A 625 -6.03 43.26 24.48
C LYS A 625 -6.69 44.41 23.70
N LYS A 626 -6.99 44.16 22.41
CA LYS A 626 -8.08 44.77 21.61
C LYS A 626 -8.51 43.74 20.55
N VAL A 627 -9.79 43.35 20.51
CA VAL A 627 -10.32 42.36 19.54
C VAL A 627 -10.54 43.05 18.18
N VAL A 628 -9.93 42.51 17.13
CA VAL A 628 -10.08 42.91 15.71
C VAL A 628 -10.11 41.63 14.87
N LEU A 629 -11.17 41.39 14.10
CA LEU A 629 -11.20 40.33 13.09
C LEU A 629 -10.26 40.72 11.93
N ARG A 630 -9.21 39.93 11.72
CA ARG A 630 -8.21 40.10 10.65
C ARG A 630 -8.20 38.83 9.80
N GLN A 631 -8.29 38.98 8.48
CA GLN A 631 -8.04 37.87 7.56
C GLN A 631 -6.66 38.06 6.95
N VAL A 632 -5.80 37.04 7.09
CA VAL A 632 -4.51 36.94 6.41
C VAL A 632 -4.76 36.28 5.07
N LEU A 633 -4.36 36.93 3.97
CA LEU A 633 -4.41 36.33 2.65
C LEU A 633 -3.00 36.20 2.08
N THR A 634 -2.72 34.95 1.68
CA THR A 634 -1.84 34.48 0.58
C THR A 634 -0.32 34.46 0.77
N ALA A 635 0.32 33.55 0.02
CA ALA A 635 1.70 33.70 -0.46
C ALA A 635 1.81 33.31 -1.96
N VAL A 636 2.11 34.31 -2.78
CA VAL A 636 2.77 34.16 -4.09
C VAL A 636 4.28 34.21 -3.79
N SER A 637 5.07 33.23 -4.25
CA SER A 637 6.54 33.29 -4.17
C SER A 637 7.09 34.14 -5.32
N ASP A 638 8.07 34.99 -5.01
CA ASP A 638 8.88 35.80 -5.94
C ASP A 638 10.37 35.37 -5.73
N PRO A 639 11.30 35.56 -6.69
CA PRO A 639 12.52 34.76 -6.82
C PRO A 639 13.68 35.13 -5.88
N ILE A 640 13.41 35.75 -4.73
CA ILE A 640 14.44 36.20 -3.78
C ILE A 640 14.08 35.81 -2.34
N ASN A 641 13.91 34.51 -2.09
CA ASN A 641 13.79 33.88 -0.76
C ASN A 641 13.08 34.75 0.28
N THR A 642 11.91 35.31 -0.05
CA THR A 642 11.13 36.13 0.88
C THR A 642 9.62 35.87 0.73
N LEU A 643 8.92 35.78 1.87
CA LEU A 643 7.48 35.62 2.01
C LEU A 643 6.82 36.98 2.28
N GLN A 644 5.84 37.38 1.46
CA GLN A 644 5.01 38.57 1.73
C GLN A 644 3.61 38.21 2.26
N ILE A 645 3.27 38.70 3.44
CA ILE A 645 1.97 38.49 4.11
C ILE A 645 1.14 39.78 4.02
N ILE A 646 -0.03 39.72 3.36
CA ILE A 646 -0.95 40.85 3.21
C ILE A 646 -2.13 40.74 4.18
N VAL A 647 -2.27 41.70 5.07
CA VAL A 647 -3.35 41.81 6.06
C VAL A 647 -4.42 42.76 5.51
N LYS A 648 -5.66 42.28 5.37
CA LYS A 648 -6.80 43.09 4.91
C LYS A 648 -7.87 43.22 5.99
N LYS A 649 -8.55 44.37 6.01
CA LYS A 649 -9.65 44.71 6.92
C LYS A 649 -10.92 44.99 6.12
N ARG A 650 -12.07 44.48 6.59
CA ARG A 650 -13.38 44.75 5.99
C ARG A 650 -14.06 45.91 6.69
N ASP A 651 -14.57 46.86 5.93
CA ASP A 651 -15.59 47.81 6.39
C ASP A 651 -16.87 47.63 5.56
N GLY A 652 -17.92 48.40 5.89
CA GLY A 652 -19.23 48.33 5.24
C GLY A 652 -19.24 48.58 3.72
N SER A 653 -18.09 48.89 3.10
CA SER A 653 -17.91 49.07 1.65
C SER A 653 -17.06 47.98 0.96
N GLY A 654 -16.41 47.09 1.72
CA GLY A 654 -15.58 46.00 1.17
C GLY A 654 -14.24 45.80 1.91
N TRP A 655 -13.37 44.97 1.32
CA TRP A 655 -12.05 44.64 1.88
C TRP A 655 -10.98 45.62 1.43
N LYS A 656 -10.23 46.20 2.38
CA LYS A 656 -9.08 47.09 2.12
C LYS A 656 -7.80 46.54 2.75
N THR A 657 -6.68 46.70 2.05
CA THR A 657 -5.35 46.29 2.57
C THR A 657 -4.93 47.22 3.69
N GLU A 658 -4.62 46.63 4.85
CA GLU A 658 -4.21 47.35 6.05
C GLU A 658 -2.68 47.36 6.20
N ARG A 659 -1.99 46.26 5.85
CA ARG A 659 -0.51 46.16 5.90
C ARG A 659 0.01 44.99 5.05
N THR A 660 1.22 45.11 4.53
CA THR A 660 2.03 44.02 3.97
C THR A 660 3.30 43.81 4.81
N ILE A 661 3.68 42.57 5.07
CA ILE A 661 4.87 42.18 5.86
C ILE A 661 5.76 41.29 5.00
N THR A 662 7.07 41.53 4.96
CA THR A 662 8.04 40.75 4.16
C THR A 662 9.05 40.05 5.07
N LEU A 663 9.25 38.74 4.90
CA LEU A 663 10.16 37.89 5.70
C LEU A 663 11.07 37.07 4.79
N PRO A 664 12.28 36.64 5.20
CA PRO A 664 13.07 35.64 4.48
C PRO A 664 12.41 34.25 4.51
N PHE A 665 12.55 33.45 3.46
CA PHE A 665 11.90 32.16 3.27
C PHE A 665 12.91 31.05 2.94
N ASP A 666 12.85 29.94 3.67
CA ASP A 666 13.62 28.70 3.47
C ASP A 666 12.66 27.59 2.95
N PRO A 667 12.92 26.99 1.77
CA PRO A 667 11.99 26.07 1.10
C PRO A 667 11.64 24.78 1.86
N ASP A 668 12.35 24.45 2.95
CA ASP A 668 12.07 23.26 3.77
C ASP A 668 11.14 23.55 4.97
N THR A 669 10.68 24.79 5.15
CA THR A 669 9.80 25.20 6.26
C THR A 669 8.31 25.05 5.92
N GLN A 670 7.55 24.22 6.65
CA GLN A 670 6.08 24.23 6.56
C GLN A 670 5.47 25.40 7.33
N ILE A 671 4.58 26.17 6.68
CA ILE A 671 3.85 27.30 7.26
C ILE A 671 2.39 26.91 7.48
N GLU A 672 1.93 26.95 8.73
CA GLU A 672 0.52 26.74 9.10
C GLU A 672 -0.20 28.08 9.28
N LEU A 673 -1.32 28.29 8.57
CA LEU A 673 -2.23 29.43 8.77
C LEU A 673 -3.46 28.97 9.57
N GLN A 674 -3.56 29.42 10.82
CA GLN A 674 -4.73 29.16 11.67
C GLN A 674 -5.91 30.08 11.33
N TYR A 675 -7.08 29.50 11.06
CA TYR A 675 -8.36 30.20 10.99
C TYR A 675 -9.00 30.22 12.39
N ILE A 676 -9.34 31.40 12.93
CA ILE A 676 -10.01 31.53 14.23
C ILE A 676 -11.44 32.02 13.98
N GLU A 677 -12.43 31.14 14.20
CA GLU A 677 -13.83 31.53 14.31
C GLU A 677 -14.20 31.59 15.79
N GLN A 678 -14.63 32.76 16.28
CA GLN A 678 -15.20 32.91 17.62
C GLN A 678 -16.73 32.88 17.51
N VAL A 679 -17.34 31.85 18.10
CA VAL A 679 -18.79 31.79 18.31
C VAL A 679 -19.09 32.19 19.76
N THR A 680 -19.92 33.21 19.94
CA THR A 680 -20.52 33.58 21.23
C THR A 680 -21.97 33.10 21.31
N GLU A 681 -22.36 32.61 22.49
CA GLU A 681 -23.69 32.14 22.87
C GLU A 681 -24.82 33.14 22.63
N THR A 682 -26.00 32.64 22.25
CA THR A 682 -27.27 33.35 22.42
C THR A 682 -28.37 32.41 22.95
N LYS A 683 -29.08 32.89 23.99
CA LYS A 683 -30.22 32.27 24.70
C LYS A 683 -31.46 32.03 23.80
N PRO A 684 -32.40 31.16 24.21
CA PRO A 684 -33.55 30.74 23.41
C PRO A 684 -34.74 31.72 23.50
N PRO A 685 -35.62 31.80 22.48
CA PRO A 685 -36.94 32.40 22.60
C PRO A 685 -38.00 31.37 23.02
N THR A 686 -38.96 31.89 23.79
CA THR A 686 -40.11 31.24 24.40
C THR A 686 -41.24 30.86 23.43
N ASP A 687 -41.95 29.82 23.84
CA ASP A 687 -43.19 29.22 23.34
C ASP A 687 -44.37 30.21 23.14
N THR A 688 -45.17 29.99 22.09
CA THR A 688 -46.65 30.06 22.14
C THR A 688 -47.29 29.21 21.02
N GLY A 689 -47.71 27.99 21.39
CA GLY A 689 -48.89 27.20 21.01
C GLY A 689 -49.67 27.37 19.69
N GLN A 690 -50.15 26.25 19.13
CA GLN A 690 -51.55 25.80 19.26
C GLN A 690 -51.83 24.43 18.61
N ASN A 691 -52.54 23.58 19.36
CA ASN A 691 -53.13 22.28 19.02
C ASN A 691 -54.00 22.29 17.76
N ARG A 692 -54.04 21.15 17.04
CA ARG A 692 -55.32 20.48 16.70
C ARG A 692 -55.18 18.96 16.72
N ASP A 693 -56.22 18.39 17.30
CA ASP A 693 -56.53 17.03 17.72
C ASP A 693 -57.07 16.17 16.56
N LEU A 694 -57.28 14.87 16.84
CA LEU A 694 -58.01 13.78 16.16
C LEU A 694 -57.13 12.51 16.16
N GLY A 695 -57.45 11.38 16.79
CA GLY A 695 -58.61 10.88 17.51
C GLY A 695 -58.39 9.37 17.76
N ASP A 696 -58.89 8.90 18.89
CA ASP A 696 -58.76 7.57 19.50
C ASP A 696 -59.06 6.34 18.59
N ASP A 697 -58.41 5.19 18.84
CA ASP A 697 -59.06 4.09 19.55
C ASP A 697 -58.18 2.85 19.87
N LYS A 698 -58.40 2.36 21.09
CA LYS A 698 -58.32 0.96 21.63
C LYS A 698 -57.01 0.36 22.16
N GLN A 699 -57.11 0.15 23.49
CA GLN A 699 -56.34 -0.66 24.42
C GLN A 699 -56.20 -2.14 24.01
N GLU A 700 -55.07 -2.75 24.41
CA GLU A 700 -55.11 -3.96 25.22
C GLU A 700 -53.88 -4.05 26.15
N LYS A 701 -54.15 -4.37 27.42
CA LYS A 701 -53.16 -4.61 28.48
C LYS A 701 -52.64 -6.04 28.37
N GLY A 702 -51.33 -6.24 28.53
CA GLY A 702 -50.74 -7.56 28.73
C GLY A 702 -49.37 -7.46 29.40
N SER A 703 -49.34 -7.82 30.69
CA SER A 703 -48.18 -7.97 31.55
C SER A 703 -47.23 -9.10 31.11
N GLY A 704 -45.92 -8.93 31.31
CA GLY A 704 -45.01 -10.06 31.53
C GLY A 704 -43.62 -9.86 30.94
N LEU A 705 -42.59 -9.89 31.80
CA LEU A 705 -41.24 -10.27 31.39
C LEU A 705 -41.33 -11.66 30.73
N GLY A 706 -41.10 -11.74 29.43
CA GLY A 706 -41.14 -12.96 28.63
C GLY A 706 -39.76 -13.32 28.09
N ASP A 707 -39.34 -14.54 28.39
CA ASP A 707 -38.08 -15.20 28.05
C ASP A 707 -37.64 -15.07 26.58
N LEU A 708 -36.31 -15.07 26.37
CA LEU A 708 -35.60 -15.18 25.09
C LEU A 708 -35.96 -16.42 24.24
N ARG A 709 -36.93 -17.24 24.65
CA ARG A 709 -37.43 -18.43 23.94
C ARG A 709 -38.49 -18.14 22.88
N GLU A 710 -39.18 -16.99 22.91
CA GLU A 710 -40.22 -16.64 21.90
C GLU A 710 -39.66 -16.05 20.59
N ALA A 711 -38.39 -15.61 20.55
CA ALA A 711 -37.80 -15.05 19.33
C ALA A 711 -37.52 -16.11 18.24
N ASP A 712 -37.49 -17.40 18.60
CA ASP A 712 -37.14 -18.50 17.69
C ASP A 712 -38.34 -18.99 16.85
N THR A 713 -39.57 -18.58 17.19
CA THR A 713 -40.80 -18.94 16.44
C THR A 713 -41.26 -17.87 15.45
N ARG A 714 -40.63 -16.68 15.45
CA ARG A 714 -40.98 -15.59 14.52
C ARG A 714 -40.42 -15.86 13.13
N LYS A 715 -41.29 -15.78 12.11
CA LYS A 715 -40.89 -15.90 10.69
C LYS A 715 -39.90 -14.81 10.25
N ARG A 716 -39.83 -13.68 10.98
CA ARG A 716 -38.96 -12.52 10.71
C ARG A 716 -38.58 -11.78 11.98
N LEU A 717 -37.40 -11.17 11.96
CA LEU A 717 -36.92 -10.28 13.02
C LEU A 717 -36.97 -8.83 12.57
N LEU A 718 -37.43 -7.95 13.47
CA LEU A 718 -37.43 -6.51 13.25
C LEU A 718 -36.05 -5.95 13.60
N GLY A 719 -35.53 -5.06 12.76
CA GLY A 719 -34.33 -4.29 12.99
C GLY A 719 -34.49 -2.85 12.53
N MET A 720 -33.44 -2.06 12.72
CA MET A 720 -33.39 -0.66 12.30
C MET A 720 -32.10 -0.36 11.56
N ASP A 721 -31.99 0.83 10.97
CA ASP A 721 -30.72 1.38 10.57
C ASP A 721 -30.61 2.88 10.91
N VAL A 722 -29.40 3.33 11.26
CA VAL A 722 -29.14 4.67 11.81
C VAL A 722 -27.83 5.27 11.28
N SER A 723 -27.76 6.61 11.30
CA SER A 723 -26.58 7.41 10.92
C SER A 723 -26.46 8.66 11.80
N ASP A 724 -25.54 9.57 11.49
CA ASP A 724 -25.45 10.90 12.13
C ASP A 724 -26.76 11.73 12.13
N SER A 725 -27.73 11.37 11.30
CA SER A 725 -29.05 12.01 11.25
C SER A 725 -29.91 11.70 12.48
N GLN A 726 -29.63 10.60 13.17
CA GLN A 726 -30.21 10.25 14.46
C GLN A 726 -29.18 10.56 15.55
N SER A 727 -29.43 11.58 16.38
CA SER A 727 -28.51 11.87 17.48
C SER A 727 -28.48 10.69 18.46
N PRO A 728 -27.30 10.19 18.87
CA PRO A 728 -27.22 9.13 19.87
C PRO A 728 -27.94 9.46 21.18
N LYS A 729 -28.01 10.75 21.55
CA LYS A 729 -28.69 11.21 22.77
C LYS A 729 -30.23 11.16 22.69
N ALA A 730 -30.77 11.08 21.48
CA ALA A 730 -32.21 11.01 21.25
C ALA A 730 -32.74 9.57 21.26
N ILE A 731 -31.87 8.55 21.25
CA ILE A 731 -32.27 7.14 21.29
C ILE A 731 -32.09 6.58 22.70
N ARG A 732 -33.16 6.05 23.27
CA ARG A 732 -33.17 5.26 24.51
C ARG A 732 -32.88 3.79 24.17
N TYR A 733 -31.60 3.44 24.06
CA TYR A 733 -31.16 2.13 23.59
C TYR A 733 -31.65 0.97 24.45
N ASP A 734 -31.80 1.19 25.76
CA ASP A 734 -32.33 0.22 26.73
C ASP A 734 -33.77 -0.18 26.43
N LYS A 735 -34.52 0.66 25.70
CA LYS A 735 -35.92 0.42 25.31
C LYS A 735 -36.11 -0.25 23.96
N LEU A 736 -35.06 -0.32 23.14
CA LEU A 736 -35.15 -0.87 21.79
C LEU A 736 -35.56 -2.36 21.75
N LYS A 737 -35.09 -3.17 22.70
CA LYS A 737 -35.47 -4.59 22.80
C LYS A 737 -36.94 -4.78 23.21
N GLU A 738 -37.46 -3.91 24.07
CA GLU A 738 -38.87 -3.91 24.48
C GLU A 738 -39.78 -3.62 23.28
N GLU A 739 -39.30 -2.83 22.30
CA GLU A 739 -39.98 -2.54 21.04
C GLU A 739 -39.66 -3.55 19.91
N GLY A 740 -39.03 -4.67 20.25
CA GLY A 740 -38.82 -5.79 19.35
C GLY A 740 -37.64 -5.66 18.39
N ILE A 741 -36.78 -4.64 18.54
CA ILE A 741 -35.56 -4.48 17.74
C ILE A 741 -34.53 -5.56 18.11
N ALA A 742 -34.22 -6.42 17.14
CA ALA A 742 -33.28 -7.53 17.28
C ALA A 742 -31.87 -7.21 16.72
N TYR A 743 -31.80 -6.31 15.73
CA TYR A 743 -30.54 -5.87 15.13
C TYR A 743 -30.59 -4.42 14.62
N ALA A 744 -29.41 -3.86 14.35
CA ALA A 744 -29.28 -2.54 13.75
C ALA A 744 -28.13 -2.46 12.73
N PHE A 745 -28.30 -1.76 11.62
CA PHE A 745 -27.20 -1.35 10.73
C PHE A 745 -26.82 0.11 10.97
N LEU A 746 -25.52 0.42 10.94
CA LEU A 746 -25.01 1.75 11.28
C LEU A 746 -24.13 2.29 10.16
N ARG A 747 -24.35 3.54 9.74
CA ARG A 747 -23.45 4.17 8.76
C ARG A 747 -22.09 4.35 9.39
N ALA A 748 -21.06 3.80 8.79
CA ALA A 748 -19.68 4.01 9.18
C ALA A 748 -19.05 5.17 8.40
N SER A 749 -19.36 5.26 7.11
CA SER A 749 -18.83 6.29 6.22
C SER A 749 -19.69 6.43 4.95
N ARG A 750 -19.45 7.51 4.19
CA ARG A 750 -20.03 7.74 2.87
C ARG A 750 -19.03 8.40 1.93
N GLY A 751 -19.21 8.25 0.63
CA GLY A 751 -18.47 9.03 -0.37
C GLY A 751 -18.67 10.55 -0.23
N SER A 752 -17.72 11.34 -0.75
CA SER A 752 -17.70 12.81 -0.69
C SER A 752 -17.07 13.45 -1.93
N SER A 753 -17.57 14.63 -2.32
CA SER A 753 -17.00 15.46 -3.39
C SER A 753 -16.17 16.65 -2.89
N VAL A 754 -16.02 16.81 -1.57
CA VAL A 754 -15.40 18.00 -0.97
C VAL A 754 -13.87 17.96 -1.16
N ALA A 755 -13.35 18.93 -1.91
CA ALA A 755 -11.92 19.14 -2.05
C ALA A 755 -11.30 19.53 -0.69
N GLY A 756 -10.35 18.71 -0.20
CA GLY A 756 -9.60 18.97 1.03
C GLY A 756 -9.62 17.84 2.07
N ASN A 757 -10.67 17.01 2.13
CA ASN A 757 -10.81 15.94 3.15
C ASN A 757 -10.81 14.51 2.57
N GLY A 758 -10.50 14.34 1.29
CA GLY A 758 -10.59 13.05 0.57
C GLY A 758 -11.99 12.75 0.03
N PHE A 759 -12.11 11.72 -0.83
CA PHE A 759 -13.37 11.34 -1.51
C PHE A 759 -14.41 10.63 -0.62
N TRP A 760 -14.37 10.86 0.69
CA TRP A 760 -15.20 10.18 1.69
C TRP A 760 -15.36 11.02 2.97
N VAL A 761 -16.34 10.69 3.82
CA VAL A 761 -16.55 11.26 5.16
C VAL A 761 -16.87 10.13 6.14
N ALA A 762 -16.25 10.11 7.32
CA ALA A 762 -16.65 9.25 8.44
C ALA A 762 -17.96 9.75 9.06
N ASP A 763 -18.83 8.82 9.46
CA ASP A 763 -20.04 9.18 10.21
C ASP A 763 -19.67 9.47 11.67
N GLY A 764 -19.94 10.70 12.13
CA GLY A 764 -19.55 11.17 13.46
C GLY A 764 -20.26 10.47 14.62
N SER A 765 -21.42 9.85 14.38
CA SER A 765 -22.21 9.17 15.40
C SER A 765 -21.98 7.65 15.44
N TYR A 766 -21.27 7.08 14.46
CA TYR A 766 -21.04 5.64 14.31
C TYR A 766 -20.54 4.98 15.61
N ASN A 767 -19.47 5.51 16.20
CA ASN A 767 -18.87 4.92 17.39
C ASN A 767 -19.80 4.94 18.62
N ALA A 768 -20.59 6.00 18.77
CA ALA A 768 -21.54 6.14 19.87
C ALA A 768 -22.70 5.14 19.73
N HIS A 769 -23.36 5.11 18.57
CA HIS A 769 -24.42 4.14 18.30
C HIS A 769 -23.91 2.70 18.44
N PHE A 770 -22.72 2.39 17.90
CA PHE A 770 -22.13 1.05 17.97
C PHE A 770 -21.93 0.61 19.42
N ALA A 771 -21.41 1.50 20.28
CA ALA A 771 -21.19 1.21 21.69
C ALA A 771 -22.51 1.04 22.48
N GLU A 772 -23.48 1.94 22.29
CA GLU A 772 -24.74 1.91 23.05
C GLU A 772 -25.59 0.68 22.73
N LEU A 773 -25.69 0.29 21.45
CA LEU A 773 -26.36 -0.95 21.04
C LEU A 773 -25.72 -2.19 21.69
N GLY A 774 -24.44 -2.08 22.11
CA GLY A 774 -23.65 -3.20 22.62
C GLY A 774 -23.89 -3.46 24.07
N LYS A 775 -24.02 -2.37 24.82
CA LYS A 775 -24.45 -2.40 26.21
C LYS A 775 -25.80 -3.10 26.37
N VAL A 776 -26.68 -2.92 25.38
CA VAL A 776 -28.02 -3.53 25.41
C VAL A 776 -28.09 -4.87 24.66
N GLY A 777 -26.99 -5.33 24.05
CA GLY A 777 -26.89 -6.64 23.40
C GLY A 777 -27.76 -6.80 22.15
N ILE A 778 -27.89 -5.75 21.33
CA ILE A 778 -28.49 -5.78 19.99
C ILE A 778 -27.38 -6.01 18.96
N LEU A 779 -27.58 -6.99 18.06
CA LEU A 779 -26.62 -7.30 17.00
C LEU A 779 -26.49 -6.10 16.04
N ARG A 780 -25.27 -5.81 15.61
CA ARG A 780 -25.01 -4.62 14.79
C ARG A 780 -24.10 -4.88 13.60
N GLY A 781 -24.42 -4.25 12.48
CA GLY A 781 -23.59 -4.22 11.27
C GLY A 781 -23.22 -2.80 10.88
N SER A 782 -22.23 -2.68 9.99
CA SER A 782 -21.73 -1.37 9.52
C SER A 782 -22.00 -1.22 8.05
N TYR A 783 -22.40 -0.04 7.59
CA TYR A 783 -22.62 0.24 6.17
C TYR A 783 -21.83 1.42 5.64
N HIS A 784 -21.51 1.38 4.34
CA HIS A 784 -20.87 2.45 3.61
C HIS A 784 -21.69 2.86 2.38
N VAL A 785 -21.97 4.15 2.25
CA VAL A 785 -22.70 4.72 1.08
C VAL A 785 -21.72 5.02 -0.04
N LEU A 786 -21.81 4.25 -1.13
CA LEU A 786 -20.89 4.32 -2.25
C LEU A 786 -21.21 5.49 -3.19
N TYR A 787 -20.24 6.38 -3.42
CA TYR A 787 -20.31 7.38 -4.50
C TYR A 787 -19.40 7.01 -5.67
N GLU A 788 -19.60 7.68 -6.81
CA GLU A 788 -18.95 7.33 -8.08
C GLU A 788 -17.41 7.52 -8.11
N TRP A 789 -16.83 8.28 -7.17
CA TRP A 789 -15.40 8.63 -7.17
C TRP A 789 -14.58 7.81 -6.19
N ASP A 790 -13.40 7.35 -6.62
CA ASP A 790 -12.43 6.64 -5.75
C ASP A 790 -13.04 5.46 -4.96
N PRO A 791 -13.65 4.47 -5.64
CA PRO A 791 -14.25 3.31 -4.97
C PRO A 791 -13.23 2.49 -4.16
N GLU A 792 -11.94 2.46 -4.55
CA GLU A 792 -10.89 1.78 -3.80
C GLU A 792 -10.49 2.52 -2.52
N GLY A 793 -10.33 3.85 -2.58
CA GLY A 793 -10.08 4.66 -1.40
C GLY A 793 -11.27 4.63 -0.44
N GLN A 794 -12.49 4.69 -0.96
CA GLN A 794 -13.72 4.47 -0.18
C GLN A 794 -13.71 3.09 0.51
N ALA A 795 -13.35 2.01 -0.20
CA ALA A 795 -13.25 0.67 0.37
C ALA A 795 -12.18 0.58 1.47
N GLN A 796 -10.99 1.14 1.25
CA GLN A 796 -9.91 1.21 2.25
C GLN A 796 -10.34 1.93 3.51
N LYS A 797 -11.07 3.03 3.37
CA LYS A 797 -11.49 3.86 4.49
C LYS A 797 -12.64 3.23 5.26
N PHE A 798 -13.59 2.62 4.55
CA PHE A 798 -14.60 1.80 5.20
C PHE A 798 -13.96 0.65 5.96
N PHE A 799 -12.96 -0.03 5.37
CA PHE A 799 -12.22 -1.12 6.00
C PHE A 799 -11.48 -0.70 7.29
N ASN A 800 -11.01 0.55 7.35
CA ASN A 800 -10.35 1.06 8.56
C ASN A 800 -11.32 1.48 9.68
N ILE A 801 -12.60 1.70 9.36
CA ILE A 801 -13.60 2.21 10.32
C ILE A 801 -14.53 1.09 10.81
N TYR A 802 -14.93 0.18 9.92
CA TYR A 802 -15.89 -0.85 10.25
C TYR A 802 -15.35 -1.79 11.34
N LYS A 803 -16.24 -2.23 12.22
CA LYS A 803 -15.92 -3.19 13.26
C LYS A 803 -16.44 -4.57 12.84
N PRO A 804 -15.56 -5.57 12.61
CA PRO A 804 -15.97 -6.90 12.18
C PRO A 804 -16.65 -7.69 13.32
N GLY A 805 -17.50 -8.66 12.97
CA GLY A 805 -17.83 -9.79 13.85
C GLY A 805 -19.23 -9.86 14.48
N GLU A 806 -20.16 -8.93 14.19
CA GLU A 806 -21.55 -9.04 14.70
C GLU A 806 -22.60 -9.25 13.59
N LEU A 807 -22.51 -8.51 12.48
CA LEU A 807 -23.23 -8.76 11.24
C LEU A 807 -22.31 -8.39 10.05
N PRO A 808 -22.50 -8.99 8.86
CA PRO A 808 -21.70 -8.65 7.70
C PRO A 808 -21.75 -7.14 7.37
N PRO A 809 -20.67 -6.58 6.80
CA PRO A 809 -20.63 -5.20 6.33
C PRO A 809 -21.65 -5.02 5.21
N VAL A 810 -22.12 -3.79 5.00
CA VAL A 810 -23.07 -3.46 3.94
C VAL A 810 -22.46 -2.44 3.00
N LEU A 811 -22.56 -2.69 1.70
CA LEU A 811 -22.31 -1.71 0.65
C LEU A 811 -23.65 -1.13 0.20
N ASP A 812 -23.87 0.14 0.50
CA ASP A 812 -25.08 0.89 0.18
C ASP A 812 -24.93 1.57 -1.19
N ILE A 813 -25.79 1.16 -2.13
CA ILE A 813 -25.89 1.67 -3.50
C ILE A 813 -27.27 2.30 -3.69
N GLU A 814 -27.33 3.61 -3.46
CA GLU A 814 -28.56 4.41 -3.53
C GLU A 814 -28.44 5.64 -4.46
N LYS A 815 -29.58 6.31 -4.72
CA LYS A 815 -29.59 7.57 -5.47
C LYS A 815 -29.31 8.76 -4.56
N GLY A 816 -28.17 9.41 -4.74
CA GLY A 816 -27.78 10.66 -4.07
C GLY A 816 -27.38 11.73 -5.09
N GLN A 817 -26.95 12.90 -4.58
CA GLN A 817 -26.54 14.05 -5.40
C GLN A 817 -25.43 13.72 -6.42
N TYR A 818 -24.68 12.64 -6.18
CA TYR A 818 -23.46 12.29 -6.91
C TYR A 818 -23.40 10.82 -7.33
N THR A 819 -24.54 10.14 -7.43
CA THR A 819 -24.57 8.72 -7.83
C THR A 819 -25.08 8.52 -9.25
N GLY A 820 -25.33 9.61 -9.99
CA GLY A 820 -25.80 9.57 -11.38
C GLY A 820 -24.84 8.94 -12.39
N LYS A 821 -23.57 8.68 -12.02
CA LYS A 821 -22.60 7.93 -12.83
C LYS A 821 -22.04 6.68 -12.12
N LEU A 822 -22.64 6.25 -11.02
CA LEU A 822 -22.28 4.99 -10.38
C LEU A 822 -22.66 3.84 -11.34
N THR A 823 -21.74 2.92 -11.60
CA THR A 823 -21.93 1.78 -12.51
C THR A 823 -21.60 0.46 -11.83
N ALA A 824 -21.98 -0.67 -12.43
CA ALA A 824 -21.56 -2.01 -12.01
C ALA A 824 -20.03 -2.10 -11.83
N VAL A 825 -19.25 -1.43 -12.68
CA VAL A 825 -17.78 -1.43 -12.62
C VAL A 825 -17.28 -0.69 -11.37
N VAL A 826 -17.90 0.43 -11.01
CA VAL A 826 -17.53 1.18 -9.79
C VAL A 826 -17.80 0.33 -8.55
N ALA A 827 -18.95 -0.33 -8.48
CA ALA A 827 -19.28 -1.26 -7.40
C ALA A 827 -18.30 -2.44 -7.35
N GLN A 828 -17.94 -3.04 -8.50
CA GLN A 828 -16.95 -4.12 -8.54
C GLN A 828 -15.55 -3.69 -8.09
N ARG A 829 -15.11 -2.48 -8.40
CA ARG A 829 -13.82 -1.95 -7.94
C ARG A 829 -13.78 -1.83 -6.42
N PHE A 830 -14.86 -1.31 -5.83
CA PHE A 830 -15.02 -1.29 -4.38
C PHE A 830 -14.95 -2.71 -3.80
N LEU A 831 -15.77 -3.63 -4.33
CA LEU A 831 -15.85 -5.02 -3.85
C LEU A 831 -14.53 -5.78 -4.00
N LYS A 832 -13.79 -5.55 -5.09
CA LYS A 832 -12.47 -6.13 -5.30
C LYS A 832 -11.47 -5.61 -4.27
N LYS A 833 -11.40 -4.29 -4.08
CA LYS A 833 -10.51 -3.70 -3.08
C LYS A 833 -10.88 -4.15 -1.66
N TRP A 834 -12.18 -4.24 -1.36
CA TRP A 834 -12.68 -4.78 -0.11
C TRP A 834 -12.18 -6.21 0.14
N ALA A 835 -12.27 -7.08 -0.87
CA ALA A 835 -11.76 -8.45 -0.79
C ALA A 835 -10.23 -8.50 -0.62
N GLU A 836 -9.48 -7.66 -1.35
CA GLU A 836 -8.00 -7.55 -1.23
C GLU A 836 -7.56 -7.14 0.18
N LEU A 837 -8.37 -6.34 0.88
CA LEU A 837 -8.12 -5.94 2.26
C LEU A 837 -8.45 -7.04 3.28
N GLY A 838 -9.07 -8.14 2.85
CA GLY A 838 -9.53 -9.22 3.71
C GLY A 838 -10.90 -8.97 4.33
N GLY A 839 -11.71 -8.10 3.73
CA GLY A 839 -13.08 -7.87 4.18
C GLY A 839 -13.99 -9.06 3.87
N GLU A 840 -14.86 -9.42 4.80
CA GLU A 840 -15.89 -10.45 4.58
C GLU A 840 -16.93 -9.97 3.54
N PRO A 841 -17.51 -10.85 2.70
CA PRO A 841 -18.41 -10.43 1.62
C PRO A 841 -19.55 -9.53 2.10
N PRO A 842 -19.69 -8.29 1.58
CA PRO A 842 -20.70 -7.38 2.06
C PRO A 842 -22.11 -7.76 1.60
N ILE A 843 -23.11 -7.38 2.37
CA ILE A 843 -24.51 -7.31 1.94
C ILE A 843 -24.64 -6.10 1.01
N ILE A 844 -25.37 -6.24 -0.10
CA ILE A 844 -25.69 -5.13 -1.00
C ILE A 844 -27.00 -4.50 -0.55
N TYR A 845 -26.99 -3.22 -0.19
CA TYR A 845 -28.22 -2.44 0.03
C TYR A 845 -28.58 -1.63 -1.22
N THR A 846 -29.83 -1.70 -1.67
CA THR A 846 -30.35 -0.90 -2.80
C THR A 846 -31.88 -0.96 -2.92
N ASN A 847 -32.47 -0.12 -3.77
CA ASN A 847 -33.86 -0.28 -4.24
C ASN A 847 -33.91 -0.69 -5.73
N GLN A 848 -35.05 -1.24 -6.17
CA GLN A 848 -35.22 -1.74 -7.55
C GLN A 848 -34.86 -0.69 -8.62
N SER A 849 -35.39 0.53 -8.49
CA SER A 849 -35.19 1.56 -9.52
C SER A 849 -33.73 1.96 -9.63
N THR A 850 -33.07 2.16 -8.50
CA THR A 850 -31.67 2.60 -8.45
C THR A 850 -30.75 1.52 -9.02
N TRP A 851 -30.92 0.29 -8.57
CA TRP A 851 -30.10 -0.81 -9.04
C TRP A 851 -30.24 -1.04 -10.55
N ASN A 852 -31.48 -1.10 -11.05
CA ASN A 852 -31.72 -1.37 -12.47
C ASN A 852 -31.17 -0.25 -13.37
N GLU A 853 -31.15 0.99 -12.88
CA GLU A 853 -30.63 2.15 -13.60
C GLU A 853 -29.10 2.25 -13.56
N LEU A 854 -28.50 2.11 -12.38
CA LEU A 854 -27.07 2.34 -12.17
C LEU A 854 -26.24 1.07 -12.43
N ILE A 855 -26.71 -0.09 -11.99
CA ILE A 855 -25.94 -1.34 -11.99
C ILE A 855 -26.41 -2.31 -13.10
N GLY A 856 -27.71 -2.40 -13.34
CA GLY A 856 -28.30 -3.28 -14.35
C GLY A 856 -28.39 -4.74 -13.88
N ASN A 857 -27.92 -5.69 -14.70
CA ASN A 857 -28.06 -7.12 -14.44
C ASN A 857 -26.72 -7.90 -14.54
N PRO A 858 -25.70 -7.56 -13.74
CA PRO A 858 -24.42 -8.24 -13.82
C PRO A 858 -24.45 -9.60 -13.10
N LYS A 859 -23.76 -10.60 -13.65
CA LYS A 859 -23.77 -11.98 -13.11
C LYS A 859 -23.23 -12.11 -11.68
N TRP A 860 -22.33 -11.23 -11.25
CA TRP A 860 -21.69 -11.28 -9.93
C TRP A 860 -22.62 -10.86 -8.79
N SER A 861 -23.74 -10.17 -9.08
CA SER A 861 -24.53 -9.56 -8.01
C SER A 861 -25.21 -10.59 -7.11
N THR A 862 -25.59 -11.75 -7.66
CA THR A 862 -26.18 -12.87 -6.90
C THR A 862 -25.20 -13.58 -5.97
N ASP A 863 -23.90 -13.29 -6.07
CA ASP A 863 -22.90 -13.81 -5.13
C ASP A 863 -22.98 -13.13 -3.75
N TYR A 864 -23.72 -12.01 -3.66
CA TYR A 864 -23.88 -11.21 -2.45
C TYR A 864 -25.32 -11.27 -1.93
N LYS A 865 -25.46 -11.22 -0.59
CA LYS A 865 -26.76 -11.12 0.07
C LYS A 865 -27.39 -9.76 -0.23
N LEU A 866 -28.72 -9.75 -0.40
CA LEU A 866 -29.46 -8.53 -0.71
C LEU A 866 -30.19 -7.97 0.53
N TRP A 867 -29.99 -6.67 0.79
CA TRP A 867 -30.85 -5.84 1.60
C TRP A 867 -31.64 -4.90 0.69
N VAL A 868 -32.92 -5.19 0.47
CA VAL A 868 -33.74 -4.43 -0.48
C VAL A 868 -34.56 -3.35 0.24
N ALA A 869 -34.56 -2.13 -0.30
CA ALA A 869 -35.51 -1.09 0.07
C ALA A 869 -36.73 -1.13 -0.88
N SER A 870 -37.90 -1.41 -0.30
CA SER A 870 -39.21 -1.43 -0.99
C SER A 870 -40.29 -1.10 0.03
N TYR A 871 -40.96 0.04 -0.11
CA TYR A 871 -41.95 0.47 0.88
C TYR A 871 -43.35 -0.11 0.63
N ASP A 872 -43.54 -0.75 -0.52
CA ASP A 872 -44.73 -1.54 -0.84
C ASP A 872 -44.46 -3.03 -0.61
N ALA A 873 -45.49 -3.74 -0.18
CA ALA A 873 -45.48 -5.17 0.13
C ALA A 873 -46.38 -5.96 -0.83
N ASP A 874 -45.93 -7.15 -1.23
CA ASP A 874 -46.71 -8.16 -1.94
C ASP A 874 -46.85 -9.39 -1.04
N GLY A 875 -47.90 -9.37 -0.22
CA GLY A 875 -48.09 -10.31 0.88
C GLY A 875 -46.93 -10.21 1.87
N ASP A 876 -46.24 -11.33 2.06
CA ASP A 876 -45.05 -11.37 2.90
C ASP A 876 -43.80 -10.84 2.17
N ASN A 877 -43.76 -10.56 0.86
CA ASN A 877 -42.50 -10.18 0.20
C ASN A 877 -42.42 -8.68 -0.16
N PRO A 878 -41.21 -8.13 -0.38
CA PRO A 878 -41.06 -6.82 -1.03
C PRO A 878 -41.76 -6.82 -2.39
N TYR A 879 -42.52 -5.77 -2.70
CA TYR A 879 -43.18 -5.64 -4.01
C TYR A 879 -42.17 -5.46 -5.15
N ALA A 880 -41.16 -4.61 -4.94
CA ALA A 880 -40.20 -4.20 -5.96
C ALA A 880 -38.82 -4.83 -5.73
N MET A 881 -38.38 -5.69 -6.65
CA MET A 881 -37.09 -6.38 -6.58
C MET A 881 -36.09 -5.91 -7.66
N PRO A 882 -34.82 -5.64 -7.31
CA PRO A 882 -33.75 -5.35 -8.27
C PRO A 882 -33.35 -6.61 -9.07
N LYS A 883 -33.05 -6.47 -10.36
CA LYS A 883 -32.58 -7.61 -11.19
C LYS A 883 -31.10 -7.91 -10.90
N PRO A 884 -30.61 -9.17 -10.92
CA PRO A 884 -31.33 -10.42 -11.23
C PRO A 884 -32.11 -11.05 -10.08
N TRP A 885 -32.08 -10.48 -8.86
CA TRP A 885 -32.73 -11.10 -7.71
C TRP A 885 -34.23 -11.31 -7.94
N GLY A 886 -34.68 -12.54 -7.66
CA GLY A 886 -36.07 -12.94 -7.69
C GLY A 886 -36.84 -12.47 -6.45
N LYS A 887 -38.16 -12.71 -6.46
CA LYS A 887 -39.12 -12.27 -5.43
C LYS A 887 -38.76 -12.72 -4.00
N GLU A 888 -37.93 -13.75 -3.86
CA GLU A 888 -37.56 -14.35 -2.59
C GLU A 888 -36.08 -14.20 -2.21
N ASP A 889 -35.24 -13.59 -3.05
CA ASP A 889 -33.78 -13.61 -2.87
C ASP A 889 -33.23 -12.53 -1.91
N TRP A 890 -34.11 -11.84 -1.18
CA TRP A 890 -33.73 -10.86 -0.16
C TRP A 890 -33.39 -11.52 1.18
N SER A 891 -32.37 -11.00 1.86
CA SER A 891 -32.00 -11.36 3.25
C SER A 891 -32.53 -10.35 4.25
N PHE A 892 -32.48 -9.07 3.89
CA PHE A 892 -33.04 -7.96 4.66
C PHE A 892 -33.98 -7.14 3.78
N TRP A 893 -35.01 -6.56 4.38
CA TRP A 893 -36.02 -5.76 3.69
C TRP A 893 -36.30 -4.48 4.48
N GLN A 894 -35.83 -3.34 3.98
CA GLN A 894 -36.26 -2.04 4.48
C GLN A 894 -37.67 -1.76 3.97
N TYR A 895 -38.65 -1.98 4.85
CA TYR A 895 -40.07 -1.90 4.50
C TYR A 895 -40.67 -0.53 4.80
N THR A 896 -40.01 0.27 5.64
CA THR A 896 -40.43 1.65 5.89
C THR A 896 -39.25 2.53 6.26
N ARG A 897 -39.29 3.76 5.76
CA ARG A 897 -38.43 4.88 6.18
C ARG A 897 -39.11 5.84 7.16
N THR A 898 -40.34 5.52 7.54
CA THR A 898 -41.19 6.35 8.41
C THR A 898 -41.70 5.55 9.60
N GLY A 899 -40.91 4.58 10.06
CA GLY A 899 -41.17 3.87 11.30
C GLY A 899 -41.27 4.83 12.49
N ARG A 900 -41.89 4.33 13.56
CA ARG A 900 -41.99 5.04 14.85
C ARG A 900 -41.57 4.10 15.95
N LEU A 901 -40.59 4.52 16.74
CA LEU A 901 -40.19 3.86 17.98
C LEU A 901 -40.37 4.84 19.11
N GLN A 902 -40.97 4.40 20.22
CA GLN A 902 -41.12 5.23 21.41
C GLN A 902 -39.74 5.62 21.94
N ALA A 903 -38.78 4.70 21.87
CA ALA A 903 -37.39 4.83 22.26
C ALA A 903 -36.63 5.93 21.50
N TYR A 904 -37.16 6.49 20.42
CA TYR A 904 -36.53 7.60 19.71
C TYR A 904 -37.28 8.91 19.95
N ASP A 905 -36.72 9.76 20.81
CA ASP A 905 -37.36 10.99 21.30
C ASP A 905 -36.87 12.23 20.56
N LYS A 906 -37.51 12.50 19.42
CA LYS A 906 -37.40 13.76 18.68
C LYS A 906 -38.77 14.19 18.16
N GLY A 907 -39.80 14.04 18.99
CA GLY A 907 -41.15 14.51 18.69
C GLY A 907 -41.84 13.81 17.51
N ASN A 908 -41.93 12.48 17.53
CA ASN A 908 -42.64 11.66 16.52
C ASN A 908 -41.93 11.59 15.15
N SER A 909 -40.61 11.34 15.18
CA SER A 909 -39.71 11.34 14.02
C SER A 909 -39.54 9.96 13.35
N ASN A 910 -39.37 10.00 12.03
CA ASN A 910 -39.11 8.85 11.16
C ASN A 910 -37.84 8.07 11.55
N ILE A 911 -37.94 6.74 11.59
CA ILE A 911 -36.81 5.82 11.65
C ILE A 911 -36.97 4.73 10.59
N ASP A 912 -35.85 4.28 10.03
CA ASP A 912 -35.82 3.23 9.03
C ASP A 912 -35.91 1.87 9.74
N LEU A 913 -36.88 1.06 9.32
CA LEU A 913 -37.17 -0.26 9.91
C LEU A 913 -37.06 -1.37 8.87
N ASN A 914 -36.48 -2.48 9.32
CA ASN A 914 -36.03 -3.57 8.49
C ASN A 914 -36.57 -4.91 8.97
N TRP A 915 -37.06 -5.73 8.05
CA TRP A 915 -37.29 -7.15 8.30
C TRP A 915 -36.08 -7.97 7.91
N PHE A 916 -35.63 -8.86 8.79
CA PHE A 916 -34.69 -9.92 8.44
C PHE A 916 -35.47 -11.21 8.11
N LYS A 917 -35.11 -11.85 6.98
CA LYS A 917 -35.71 -13.11 6.52
C LYS A 917 -35.14 -14.29 7.30
N GLY A 918 -35.58 -14.46 8.54
CA GLY A 918 -35.20 -15.57 9.42
C GLY A 918 -35.37 -15.26 10.90
N GLY A 919 -35.05 -16.24 11.73
CA GLY A 919 -35.06 -16.14 13.20
C GLY A 919 -33.70 -15.69 13.77
N LEU A 920 -33.61 -15.62 15.10
CA LEU A 920 -32.40 -15.14 15.78
C LEU A 920 -31.19 -16.04 15.54
N THR A 921 -31.42 -17.35 15.41
CA THR A 921 -30.39 -18.34 15.11
C THR A 921 -29.77 -18.11 13.73
N SER A 922 -30.59 -17.91 12.69
CA SER A 922 -30.09 -17.63 11.33
C SER A 922 -29.50 -16.23 11.20
N LEU A 923 -29.95 -15.27 12.01
CA LEU A 923 -29.33 -13.94 12.08
C LEU A 923 -27.93 -14.01 12.71
N ARG A 924 -27.77 -14.79 13.78
CA ARG A 924 -26.48 -15.04 14.41
C ARG A 924 -25.55 -15.88 13.53
N SER A 925 -26.07 -16.77 12.69
CA SER A 925 -25.24 -17.49 11.71
C SER A 925 -24.73 -16.60 10.57
N LEU A 926 -25.30 -15.41 10.36
CA LEU A 926 -24.69 -14.40 9.50
C LEU A 926 -23.45 -13.75 10.13
N SER A 927 -23.33 -13.80 11.46
CA SER A 927 -22.11 -13.40 12.15
C SER A 927 -21.07 -14.50 11.99
N SER A 928 -19.84 -14.11 11.67
CA SER A 928 -18.68 -14.98 11.50
C SER A 928 -18.31 -15.79 12.76
N ALA A 929 -19.08 -15.68 13.85
CA ALA A 929 -18.92 -16.40 15.12
C ALA A 929 -19.75 -17.70 15.26
N THR A 930 -20.60 -18.09 14.31
CA THR A 930 -21.36 -19.35 14.42
C THR A 930 -21.63 -20.04 13.09
N HIS A 931 -20.66 -20.82 12.60
CA HIS A 931 -20.93 -22.03 11.81
C HIS A 931 -20.14 -23.20 12.41
N LYS A 932 -20.81 -23.95 13.30
CA LYS A 932 -20.50 -25.36 13.50
C LYS A 932 -21.11 -26.10 12.33
N ASP A 933 -20.30 -26.54 11.37
CA ASP A 933 -20.69 -27.67 10.52
C ASP A 933 -19.52 -28.64 10.37
N LYS A 934 -19.73 -29.77 11.05
CA LYS A 934 -19.28 -31.14 10.77
C LYS A 934 -18.27 -31.29 9.64
N ILE A 935 -17.06 -31.70 10.01
CA ILE A 935 -16.14 -32.39 9.11
C ILE A 935 -16.77 -33.76 8.76
N GLY A 936 -16.99 -33.99 7.47
CA GLY A 936 -17.19 -35.32 6.88
C GLY A 936 -18.62 -35.65 6.45
N GLN A 937 -18.96 -35.40 5.19
CA GLN A 937 -19.23 -36.42 4.18
C GLN A 937 -19.42 -35.73 2.81
N GLY A 938 -19.03 -36.43 1.74
CA GLY A 938 -18.55 -35.83 0.51
C GLY A 938 -19.57 -35.04 -0.30
N ASP A 939 -19.08 -33.96 -0.89
CA ASP A 939 -19.35 -33.63 -2.29
C ASP A 939 -17.99 -33.28 -2.93
N GLU A 940 -17.65 -33.97 -4.02
CA GLU A 940 -16.42 -33.77 -4.79
C GLU A 940 -16.43 -32.39 -5.46
N GLU A 941 -15.97 -31.37 -4.75
CA GLU A 941 -15.63 -30.09 -5.36
C GLU A 941 -14.35 -30.26 -6.19
N LYS A 942 -14.44 -30.10 -7.52
CA LYS A 942 -13.31 -30.27 -8.42
C LYS A 942 -12.19 -29.26 -8.05
N PRO A 943 -10.94 -29.70 -7.84
CA PRO A 943 -9.86 -28.81 -7.39
C PRO A 943 -9.59 -27.69 -8.40
N LYS A 944 -9.70 -26.43 -7.95
CA LYS A 944 -9.47 -25.22 -8.77
C LYS A 944 -8.02 -25.06 -9.29
N ASP A 945 -7.07 -25.86 -8.78
CA ASP A 945 -5.63 -25.74 -9.04
C ASP A 945 -4.96 -27.01 -9.62
N LYS A 946 -5.74 -27.91 -10.25
CA LYS A 946 -5.20 -29.18 -10.77
C LYS A 946 -3.97 -28.96 -11.66
N GLY A 947 -2.84 -29.57 -11.29
CA GLY A 947 -1.57 -29.48 -12.02
C GLY A 947 -0.52 -28.51 -11.44
N LYS A 948 -0.86 -27.67 -10.44
CA LYS A 948 0.13 -26.80 -9.76
C LYS A 948 1.15 -27.62 -8.97
N VAL A 949 2.44 -27.48 -9.28
CA VAL A 949 3.55 -28.15 -8.56
C VAL A 949 3.93 -27.36 -7.30
N ILE A 950 4.04 -28.05 -6.17
CA ILE A 950 4.30 -27.47 -4.84
C ILE A 950 5.49 -28.17 -4.18
N ASP A 951 6.43 -27.40 -3.63
CA ASP A 951 7.47 -27.91 -2.71
C ASP A 951 6.83 -28.17 -1.34
N LEU A 952 6.56 -29.43 -1.01
CA LEU A 952 5.96 -29.84 0.25
C LEU A 952 6.83 -29.48 1.46
N LEU A 953 8.15 -29.35 1.29
CA LEU A 953 9.06 -29.04 2.39
C LEU A 953 8.76 -27.68 3.03
N GLU A 954 8.35 -26.69 2.23
CA GLU A 954 7.98 -25.34 2.72
C GLU A 954 6.80 -25.34 3.70
N TYR A 955 5.94 -26.36 3.58
CA TYR A 955 4.73 -26.51 4.41
C TYR A 955 4.97 -27.46 5.58
N MET A 956 5.82 -28.48 5.38
CA MET A 956 6.09 -29.48 6.40
C MET A 956 7.11 -29.02 7.43
N ARG A 957 8.22 -28.38 7.05
CA ARG A 957 9.32 -28.12 7.99
C ARG A 957 8.95 -27.17 9.14
N GLY A 958 7.93 -26.32 8.95
CA GLY A 958 7.54 -25.31 9.94
C GLY A 958 8.68 -24.35 10.31
N ASP A 959 8.41 -23.41 11.21
CA ASP A 959 9.40 -22.42 11.67
C ASP A 959 9.77 -22.55 13.17
N GLY A 960 9.24 -23.56 13.85
CA GLY A 960 9.51 -23.76 15.28
C GLY A 960 8.41 -23.28 16.21
N ARG A 961 7.35 -22.62 15.71
CA ARG A 961 6.25 -22.13 16.53
C ARG A 961 5.50 -23.25 17.27
N ILE A 962 5.02 -22.94 18.46
CA ILE A 962 4.17 -23.81 19.28
C ILE A 962 2.73 -23.33 19.14
N TYR A 963 1.81 -24.24 18.89
CA TYR A 963 0.38 -23.95 18.83
C TYR A 963 -0.42 -25.06 19.48
N GLU A 964 -1.61 -24.69 19.94
CA GLU A 964 -2.58 -25.62 20.45
C GLU A 964 -3.43 -26.16 19.30
N VAL A 965 -3.67 -27.47 19.29
CA VAL A 965 -4.70 -28.10 18.47
C VAL A 965 -5.78 -28.66 19.38
N GLN A 966 -7.03 -28.60 18.93
CA GLN A 966 -8.18 -29.07 19.68
C GLN A 966 -8.84 -30.27 18.99
N HIS A 967 -9.16 -31.28 19.79
CA HIS A 967 -9.98 -32.43 19.42
C HIS A 967 -11.47 -32.10 19.56
N PRO A 968 -12.38 -32.79 18.84
CA PRO A 968 -13.83 -32.55 18.92
C PRO A 968 -14.44 -32.67 20.32
N ASP A 969 -13.81 -33.44 21.20
CA ASP A 969 -14.21 -33.63 22.59
C ASP A 969 -13.71 -32.51 23.54
N GLY A 970 -13.03 -31.50 22.99
CA GLY A 970 -12.50 -30.36 23.72
C GLY A 970 -11.11 -30.59 24.32
N ARG A 971 -10.53 -31.79 24.22
CA ARG A 971 -9.13 -32.02 24.63
C ARG A 971 -8.19 -31.26 23.72
N THR A 972 -7.11 -30.74 24.30
CA THR A 972 -6.10 -29.99 23.56
C THR A 972 -4.73 -30.65 23.62
N GLU A 973 -3.94 -30.45 22.57
CA GLU A 973 -2.56 -30.90 22.48
C GLU A 973 -1.66 -29.78 21.96
N THR A 974 -0.39 -29.81 22.34
CA THR A 974 0.59 -28.84 21.86
C THR A 974 1.36 -29.40 20.68
N PHE A 975 1.39 -28.69 19.56
CA PHE A 975 2.11 -29.08 18.35
C PHE A 975 3.26 -28.10 18.11
N GLN A 976 4.40 -28.63 17.69
CA GLN A 976 5.58 -27.86 17.33
C GLN A 976 6.41 -28.65 16.30
N THR A 977 6.90 -27.99 15.25
CA THR A 977 7.97 -28.59 14.42
C THR A 977 9.33 -28.21 14.98
N GLN A 978 10.25 -29.17 15.14
CA GLN A 978 11.62 -28.91 15.60
C GLN A 978 12.62 -29.36 14.54
N THR A 979 13.80 -28.74 14.48
CA THR A 979 14.85 -29.10 13.51
C THR A 979 16.12 -29.55 14.22
N ASP A 980 16.81 -30.51 13.62
CA ASP A 980 18.09 -31.06 14.10
C ASP A 980 18.94 -31.46 12.88
N GLY A 981 19.83 -30.56 12.47
CA GLY A 981 20.58 -30.70 11.22
C GLY A 981 19.66 -30.80 10.00
N GLN A 982 19.77 -31.89 9.23
CA GLN A 982 18.92 -32.14 8.06
C GLN A 982 17.55 -32.71 8.41
N LYS A 983 17.33 -33.11 9.67
CA LYS A 983 16.09 -33.72 10.13
C LYS A 983 15.17 -32.66 10.73
N PHE A 984 13.87 -32.90 10.65
CA PHE A 984 12.84 -32.15 11.34
C PHE A 984 11.83 -33.09 11.97
N PHE A 985 11.17 -32.63 13.03
CA PHE A 985 10.36 -33.45 13.91
C PHE A 985 9.00 -32.83 14.14
N PHE A 986 7.92 -33.56 13.92
CA PHE A 986 6.60 -33.16 14.41
C PHE A 986 6.47 -33.57 15.86
N VAL A 987 6.51 -32.62 16.78
CA VAL A 987 6.47 -32.87 18.22
C VAL A 987 5.07 -32.54 18.76
N LYS A 988 4.35 -33.59 19.16
CA LYS A 988 3.00 -33.56 19.72
C LYS A 988 3.09 -33.83 21.23
N ASN A 989 2.91 -32.79 22.04
CA ASN A 989 3.23 -32.78 23.47
C ASN A 989 4.68 -33.16 23.76
N GLN A 990 4.97 -34.45 23.88
CA GLN A 990 6.35 -34.98 24.02
C GLN A 990 6.67 -36.08 22.99
N GLN A 991 5.65 -36.62 22.33
CA GLN A 991 5.82 -37.61 21.28
C GLN A 991 6.33 -36.92 20.01
N TRP A 992 7.09 -37.62 19.18
CA TRP A 992 7.66 -37.04 17.99
C TRP A 992 7.71 -38.00 16.81
N GLU A 993 7.60 -37.42 15.62
CA GLU A 993 7.76 -38.09 14.34
C GLU A 993 8.95 -37.49 13.60
N GLU A 994 9.88 -38.30 13.13
CA GLU A 994 11.11 -37.88 12.45
C GLU A 994 10.94 -37.87 10.93
N LEU A 995 11.33 -36.75 10.31
CA LEU A 995 11.32 -36.54 8.87
C LEU A 995 12.61 -35.86 8.39
N TRP A 996 12.91 -35.98 7.11
CA TRP A 996 13.90 -35.16 6.41
C TRP A 996 13.54 -35.07 4.93
N ALA A 997 14.27 -34.28 4.17
CA ALA A 997 14.08 -34.17 2.73
C ALA A 997 15.43 -34.22 2.01
N ASP A 998 15.43 -34.83 0.83
CA ASP A 998 16.47 -34.65 -0.17
C ASP A 998 15.92 -33.82 -1.36
N ASP A 999 16.62 -33.83 -2.48
CA ASP A 999 16.19 -33.08 -3.67
C ASP A 999 14.91 -33.63 -4.31
N GLN A 1000 14.49 -34.85 -3.97
CA GLN A 1000 13.41 -35.56 -4.65
C GLN A 1000 12.27 -35.96 -3.72
N TYR A 1001 12.54 -36.29 -2.45
CA TYR A 1001 11.59 -36.94 -1.55
C TYR A 1001 11.57 -36.33 -0.16
N ILE A 1002 10.39 -36.40 0.45
CA ILE A 1002 10.22 -36.33 1.90
C ILE A 1002 10.35 -37.75 2.44
N TRP A 1003 11.25 -37.94 3.39
CA TRP A 1003 11.52 -39.19 4.07
C TRP A 1003 10.91 -39.17 5.48
N ARG A 1004 10.41 -40.32 5.94
CA ARG A 1004 9.87 -40.50 7.28
C ARG A 1004 10.59 -41.66 7.97
N GLY A 1005 10.91 -41.48 9.26
CA GLY A 1005 11.73 -42.38 10.06
C GLY A 1005 10.99 -42.92 11.28
N LYS A 1006 11.48 -42.57 12.48
CA LYS A 1006 10.89 -43.00 13.75
C LYS A 1006 9.64 -42.20 14.12
N ASP A 1007 8.70 -42.84 14.81
CA ASP A 1007 7.49 -42.25 15.35
C ASP A 1007 7.20 -42.83 16.73
N THR A 1008 7.12 -41.95 17.73
CA THR A 1008 6.92 -42.33 19.14
C THR A 1008 5.48 -42.13 19.62
N SER A 1009 4.57 -41.72 18.74
CA SER A 1009 3.15 -41.51 19.04
C SER A 1009 2.22 -42.74 19.08
N PRO A 1010 2.60 -43.97 18.70
CA PRO A 1010 1.69 -45.09 18.81
C PRO A 1010 1.18 -45.35 20.22
N GLY A 1011 -0.09 -45.74 20.30
CA GLY A 1011 -0.70 -46.19 21.54
C GLY A 1011 -0.09 -47.48 22.12
N PRO A 1012 -0.53 -47.89 23.32
CA PRO A 1012 -0.10 -49.13 23.96
C PRO A 1012 -0.24 -50.36 23.04
N ALA A 1013 0.56 -51.39 23.32
CA ALA A 1013 0.49 -52.65 22.61
C ALA A 1013 -0.89 -53.30 22.74
N PRO A 1014 -1.49 -53.79 21.64
CA PRO A 1014 -2.80 -54.45 21.67
C PRO A 1014 -2.73 -55.78 22.42
N ASP A 1015 -3.90 -56.33 22.77
CA ASP A 1015 -4.01 -57.53 23.61
C ASP A 1015 -3.34 -58.78 23.02
N TYR A 1016 -3.16 -58.82 21.70
CA TYR A 1016 -2.47 -59.91 21.00
C TYR A 1016 -0.94 -59.73 20.87
N ALA A 1017 -0.38 -58.64 21.42
CA ALA A 1017 1.05 -58.41 21.41
C ALA A 1017 1.79 -59.27 22.43
N GLU A 1018 3.10 -59.41 22.28
CA GLU A 1018 3.93 -60.18 23.22
C GLU A 1018 3.93 -59.58 24.63
N ARG A 1019 3.71 -58.26 24.74
CA ARG A 1019 3.62 -57.52 26.00
C ARG A 1019 2.46 -56.52 25.94
N PRO A 1020 1.21 -56.98 26.12
CA PRO A 1020 0.01 -56.13 26.06
C PRO A 1020 0.09 -54.93 27.00
N GLY A 1021 -0.46 -53.80 26.58
CA GLY A 1021 -0.52 -52.56 27.36
C GLY A 1021 0.80 -51.79 27.52
N LYS A 1022 1.94 -52.32 27.03
CA LYS A 1022 3.23 -51.59 27.06
C LYS A 1022 3.29 -50.52 25.97
N LEU A 1023 3.87 -49.36 26.29
CA LEU A 1023 4.06 -48.26 25.33
C LEU A 1023 5.08 -48.64 24.25
N ARG A 1024 4.85 -48.19 23.01
CA ARG A 1024 5.65 -48.54 21.84
C ARG A 1024 6.02 -47.32 21.01
N TYR A 1025 7.07 -47.45 20.22
CA TYR A 1025 7.37 -46.59 19.08
C TYR A 1025 7.55 -47.48 17.85
N TYR A 1026 7.53 -46.90 16.64
CA TYR A 1026 7.94 -47.64 15.45
C TYR A 1026 9.03 -46.91 14.68
N HIS A 1027 9.73 -47.67 13.85
CA HIS A 1027 10.65 -47.15 12.85
C HIS A 1027 10.23 -47.69 11.49
N GLN A 1028 10.03 -46.78 10.54
CA GLN A 1028 9.79 -47.14 9.14
C GLN A 1028 11.07 -46.95 8.32
N PHE A 1029 11.43 -47.95 7.50
CA PHE A 1029 12.64 -47.87 6.69
C PHE A 1029 12.57 -48.75 5.43
N GLU A 1030 13.16 -48.26 4.35
CA GLU A 1030 13.47 -49.07 3.17
C GLU A 1030 14.73 -49.92 3.43
N PRO A 1031 14.91 -51.06 2.73
CA PRO A 1031 16.10 -51.90 2.90
C PRO A 1031 17.41 -51.11 2.75
N GLY A 1032 18.23 -51.10 3.80
CA GLY A 1032 19.52 -50.40 3.82
C GLY A 1032 19.44 -48.87 3.94
N LYS A 1033 18.27 -48.31 4.26
CA LYS A 1033 18.06 -46.86 4.47
C LYS A 1033 17.64 -46.57 5.90
N GLU A 1034 17.89 -45.34 6.36
CA GLU A 1034 17.46 -44.90 7.69
C GLU A 1034 15.96 -44.56 7.76
N GLY A 1035 15.27 -44.45 6.63
CA GLY A 1035 13.85 -44.12 6.55
C GLY A 1035 13.21 -44.67 5.31
N ALA A 1036 11.92 -44.40 5.16
CA ALA A 1036 11.17 -44.72 3.96
C ALA A 1036 10.72 -43.43 3.26
N ARG A 1037 10.72 -43.45 1.93
CA ARG A 1037 10.13 -42.35 1.16
C ARG A 1037 8.64 -42.27 1.47
N TRP A 1038 8.19 -41.09 1.85
CA TRP A 1038 6.81 -40.84 2.26
C TRP A 1038 6.02 -40.08 1.21
N ALA A 1039 6.63 -39.05 0.59
CA ALA A 1039 6.07 -38.27 -0.51
C ALA A 1039 7.19 -37.79 -1.44
N LYS A 1040 6.85 -37.34 -2.66
CA LYS A 1040 7.79 -36.51 -3.44
C LYS A 1040 7.89 -35.14 -2.77
N ARG A 1041 9.06 -34.53 -2.83
CA ARG A 1041 9.25 -33.15 -2.36
C ARG A 1041 8.44 -32.16 -3.19
N TYR A 1042 8.45 -32.35 -4.52
CA TYR A 1042 7.67 -31.54 -5.44
C TYR A 1042 6.50 -32.37 -5.98
N MET A 1043 5.27 -31.97 -5.67
CA MET A 1043 4.06 -32.67 -6.11
C MET A 1043 3.09 -31.73 -6.80
N ALA A 1044 2.47 -32.19 -7.90
CA ALA A 1044 1.35 -31.48 -8.51
C ALA A 1044 0.05 -31.69 -7.71
N VAL A 1045 -0.82 -30.68 -7.63
CA VAL A 1045 -2.17 -30.85 -7.06
C VAL A 1045 -2.94 -31.89 -7.88
N GLY A 1046 -3.39 -32.94 -7.20
CA GLY A 1046 -3.98 -34.17 -7.74
C GLY A 1046 -3.00 -35.33 -7.91
N GLU A 1047 -1.68 -35.11 -7.76
CA GLU A 1047 -0.67 -36.16 -7.89
C GLU A 1047 -0.67 -37.11 -6.69
N THR A 1048 -0.46 -38.40 -6.96
CA THR A 1048 -0.31 -39.44 -5.94
C THR A 1048 1.09 -40.05 -6.01
N PHE A 1049 1.84 -39.96 -4.92
CA PHE A 1049 3.06 -40.73 -4.72
C PHE A 1049 2.70 -42.12 -4.18
N THR A 1050 3.38 -43.16 -4.70
CA THR A 1050 3.33 -44.53 -4.15
C THR A 1050 4.77 -45.02 -4.02
N GLY A 1051 5.19 -45.35 -2.79
CA GLY A 1051 6.53 -45.83 -2.48
C GLY A 1051 6.78 -47.26 -2.99
N SER A 1052 8.04 -47.70 -2.97
CA SER A 1052 8.44 -49.04 -3.44
C SER A 1052 8.20 -50.17 -2.43
N GLY A 1053 7.46 -49.90 -1.35
CA GLY A 1053 7.36 -50.78 -0.19
C GLY A 1053 8.49 -50.55 0.82
N HIS A 1054 8.18 -50.65 2.11
CA HIS A 1054 9.12 -50.45 3.20
C HIS A 1054 8.73 -51.32 4.40
N ARG A 1055 9.61 -51.46 5.40
CA ARG A 1055 9.28 -52.15 6.64
C ARG A 1055 8.86 -51.13 7.70
N VAL A 1056 7.78 -51.42 8.42
CA VAL A 1056 7.43 -50.78 9.69
C VAL A 1056 7.71 -51.79 10.80
N GLN A 1057 8.59 -51.43 11.73
CA GLN A 1057 8.93 -52.26 12.89
C GLN A 1057 8.61 -51.52 14.19
N PHE A 1058 7.72 -52.10 14.99
CA PHE A 1058 7.41 -51.63 16.34
C PHE A 1058 8.43 -52.14 17.37
N TYR A 1059 8.66 -51.34 18.39
CA TYR A 1059 9.55 -51.61 19.52
C TYR A 1059 8.89 -51.16 20.83
N TYR A 1060 9.16 -51.85 21.93
CA TYR A 1060 8.71 -51.45 23.26
C TYR A 1060 9.62 -50.34 23.82
N LYS A 1061 9.03 -49.22 24.28
CA LYS A 1061 9.78 -48.03 24.73
C LYS A 1061 10.69 -48.29 25.93
N ASP A 1062 10.35 -49.27 26.78
CA ASP A 1062 11.03 -49.52 28.05
C ASP A 1062 12.34 -50.31 27.91
N ASN A 1063 12.46 -51.14 26.87
CA ASN A 1063 13.61 -52.02 26.68
C ASN A 1063 14.10 -52.17 25.23
N GLY A 1064 13.47 -51.49 24.26
CA GLY A 1064 13.86 -51.56 22.85
C GLY A 1064 13.61 -52.92 22.18
N ALA A 1065 12.90 -53.85 22.83
CA ALA A 1065 12.61 -55.15 22.24
C ALA A 1065 11.59 -55.00 21.09
N LYS A 1066 11.77 -55.79 20.01
CA LYS A 1066 10.84 -55.80 18.86
C LYS A 1066 9.46 -56.33 19.27
N SER A 1067 8.42 -55.69 18.74
CA SER A 1067 7.02 -56.13 18.79
C SER A 1067 6.62 -56.62 17.39
N ALA A 1068 6.20 -57.87 17.23
CA ALA A 1068 5.65 -58.36 15.97
C ALA A 1068 4.27 -57.75 15.69
N ALA A 1069 3.49 -57.47 16.74
CA ALA A 1069 2.19 -56.81 16.60
C ALA A 1069 2.33 -55.45 15.90
N ASN A 1070 1.50 -55.23 14.87
CA ASN A 1070 1.50 -54.07 13.97
C ASN A 1070 2.76 -53.88 13.10
N SER A 1071 3.76 -54.75 13.21
CA SER A 1071 4.92 -54.72 12.33
C SER A 1071 4.61 -55.40 11.00
N GLY A 1072 5.11 -54.85 9.90
CA GLY A 1072 4.80 -55.36 8.57
C GLY A 1072 5.59 -54.66 7.47
N ASN A 1073 5.22 -54.93 6.22
CA ASN A 1073 5.84 -54.32 5.05
C ASN A 1073 4.82 -53.48 4.25
N PRO A 1074 4.34 -52.34 4.78
CA PRO A 1074 3.38 -51.51 4.06
C PRO A 1074 4.03 -50.70 2.94
N THR A 1075 3.19 -49.99 2.19
CA THR A 1075 3.60 -49.05 1.16
C THR A 1075 3.04 -47.67 1.47
N ASN A 1076 3.90 -46.65 1.48
CA ASN A 1076 3.46 -45.27 1.61
C ASN A 1076 2.75 -44.83 0.34
N LYS A 1077 1.52 -44.33 0.47
CA LYS A 1077 0.76 -43.74 -0.64
C LYS A 1077 0.10 -42.45 -0.15
N VAL A 1078 0.48 -41.35 -0.78
CA VAL A 1078 0.08 -39.98 -0.41
C VAL A 1078 -0.35 -39.21 -1.65
N THR A 1079 -1.49 -38.57 -1.57
CA THR A 1079 -2.03 -37.70 -2.62
C THR A 1079 -2.00 -36.25 -2.16
N LEU A 1080 -1.47 -35.33 -2.97
CA LEU A 1080 -1.68 -33.90 -2.77
C LEU A 1080 -3.04 -33.55 -3.33
N VAL A 1081 -4.02 -33.32 -2.46
CA VAL A 1081 -5.43 -33.15 -2.84
C VAL A 1081 -5.70 -31.74 -3.29
N ALA A 1082 -5.23 -30.75 -2.52
CA ALA A 1082 -5.53 -29.35 -2.75
C ALA A 1082 -4.42 -28.44 -2.20
N PHE A 1083 -4.40 -27.23 -2.75
CA PHE A 1083 -3.74 -26.06 -2.19
C PHE A 1083 -4.80 -25.03 -1.85
N HIS A 1084 -4.69 -24.43 -0.68
CA HIS A 1084 -5.58 -23.39 -0.18
C HIS A 1084 -4.74 -22.13 0.05
N GLU A 1085 -5.07 -21.02 -0.62
CA GLU A 1085 -4.39 -19.73 -0.38
C GLU A 1085 -4.50 -19.30 1.09
N SER A 1086 -5.61 -19.64 1.73
CA SER A 1086 -5.75 -19.69 3.17
C SER A 1086 -6.83 -20.70 3.57
N LYS A 1087 -6.76 -21.24 4.78
CA LYS A 1087 -7.78 -22.12 5.34
C LYS A 1087 -8.03 -21.76 6.80
N THR A 1088 -9.30 -21.74 7.20
CA THR A 1088 -9.72 -21.30 8.53
C THR A 1088 -10.25 -22.47 9.35
N TRP A 1089 -9.78 -22.60 10.59
CA TRP A 1089 -10.33 -23.49 11.61
C TRP A 1089 -10.69 -22.68 12.85
N GLY A 1090 -11.98 -22.66 13.21
CA GLY A 1090 -12.48 -21.75 14.25
C GLY A 1090 -12.20 -20.30 13.86
N ASN A 1091 -11.52 -19.56 14.74
CA ASN A 1091 -11.11 -18.17 14.51
C ASN A 1091 -9.70 -18.02 13.91
N ASN A 1092 -9.04 -19.12 13.53
CA ASN A 1092 -7.65 -19.12 13.09
C ASN A 1092 -7.56 -19.35 11.59
N THR A 1093 -7.12 -18.32 10.87
CA THR A 1093 -6.84 -18.41 9.44
C THR A 1093 -5.36 -18.64 9.22
N ILE A 1094 -5.01 -19.78 8.62
CA ILE A 1094 -3.65 -20.10 8.21
C ILE A 1094 -3.51 -19.81 6.72
N ARG A 1095 -2.54 -18.96 6.36
CA ARG A 1095 -2.22 -18.65 4.95
C ARG A 1095 -1.32 -19.73 4.36
N GLY A 1096 -1.62 -20.13 3.12
CA GLY A 1096 -0.90 -21.16 2.39
C GLY A 1096 -0.99 -22.52 3.08
N VAL A 1097 -2.04 -23.29 2.79
CA VAL A 1097 -2.26 -24.62 3.35
C VAL A 1097 -2.29 -25.65 2.23
N ILE A 1098 -1.50 -26.72 2.36
CA ILE A 1098 -1.63 -27.90 1.52
C ILE A 1098 -2.45 -28.98 2.23
N GLU A 1099 -3.22 -29.72 1.45
CA GLU A 1099 -4.04 -30.84 1.92
C GLU A 1099 -3.53 -32.15 1.32
N LEU A 1100 -3.09 -33.06 2.19
CA LEU A 1100 -2.60 -34.38 1.82
C LEU A 1100 -3.55 -35.47 2.29
N LYS A 1101 -3.73 -36.52 1.49
CA LYS A 1101 -4.52 -37.69 1.87
C LYS A 1101 -3.70 -38.97 1.76
N THR A 1102 -3.73 -39.79 2.79
CA THR A 1102 -2.99 -41.07 2.85
C THR A 1102 -3.87 -42.25 2.43
N SER A 1103 -3.26 -43.40 2.13
CA SER A 1103 -3.99 -44.64 1.83
C SER A 1103 -4.82 -45.22 2.98
N THR A 1104 -4.59 -44.77 4.21
CA THR A 1104 -5.41 -45.18 5.37
C THR A 1104 -6.67 -44.33 5.53
N GLY A 1105 -6.90 -43.35 4.65
CA GLY A 1105 -8.05 -42.44 4.69
C GLY A 1105 -7.80 -41.18 5.51
N GLU A 1106 -6.61 -41.03 6.11
CA GLU A 1106 -6.24 -39.84 6.88
C GLU A 1106 -6.00 -38.65 5.96
N THR A 1107 -6.60 -37.51 6.30
CA THR A 1107 -6.42 -36.22 5.64
C THR A 1107 -5.63 -35.30 6.55
N MET A 1108 -4.53 -34.73 6.06
CA MET A 1108 -3.60 -33.91 6.81
C MET A 1108 -3.45 -32.53 6.16
N PHE A 1109 -3.40 -31.49 6.97
CA PHE A 1109 -3.27 -30.11 6.52
C PHE A 1109 -1.95 -29.53 7.03
N PHE A 1110 -1.11 -29.05 6.12
CA PHE A 1110 0.16 -28.42 6.46
C PHE A 1110 0.14 -26.94 6.07
N GLY A 1111 0.37 -26.07 7.05
CA GLY A 1111 0.47 -24.62 6.84
C GLY A 1111 1.91 -24.19 6.55
N LYS A 1112 2.10 -23.29 5.57
CA LYS A 1112 3.42 -22.73 5.25
C LYS A 1112 4.00 -22.03 6.48
N GLY A 1113 5.15 -22.50 6.95
CA GLY A 1113 5.77 -22.04 8.20
C GLY A 1113 5.18 -22.63 9.49
N TRP A 1114 4.08 -23.39 9.45
CA TRP A 1114 3.44 -23.97 10.65
C TRP A 1114 3.73 -25.46 10.86
N GLY A 1115 3.90 -26.23 9.79
CA GLY A 1115 3.85 -27.69 9.87
C GLY A 1115 2.41 -28.21 9.93
N LEU A 1116 2.17 -29.31 10.64
CA LEU A 1116 0.87 -30.00 10.68
C LEU A 1116 -0.17 -29.22 11.51
N VAL A 1117 -1.07 -28.48 10.85
CA VAL A 1117 -2.06 -27.61 11.52
C VAL A 1117 -3.41 -28.25 11.76
N ALA A 1118 -3.76 -29.30 11.02
CA ALA A 1118 -4.95 -30.09 11.27
C ALA A 1118 -4.82 -31.49 10.65
N TRP A 1119 -5.55 -32.46 11.17
CA TRP A 1119 -5.70 -33.77 10.56
C TRP A 1119 -7.06 -34.39 10.90
N GLY A 1120 -7.52 -35.34 10.09
CA GLY A 1120 -8.77 -36.06 10.32
C GLY A 1120 -8.83 -37.41 9.62
N SER A 1121 -9.56 -38.34 10.21
CA SER A 1121 -9.88 -39.68 9.71
C SER A 1121 -11.25 -40.12 10.26
N ASP A 1122 -11.72 -41.31 9.88
CA ASP A 1122 -13.02 -41.84 10.33
C ASP A 1122 -13.12 -42.05 11.85
N TRP A 1123 -11.99 -42.08 12.56
CA TRP A 1123 -11.92 -42.38 14.00
C TRP A 1123 -11.40 -41.22 14.86
N GLY A 1124 -11.03 -40.08 14.27
CA GLY A 1124 -10.54 -38.93 15.02
C GLY A 1124 -10.14 -37.76 14.15
N GLN A 1125 -10.04 -36.57 14.75
CA GLN A 1125 -9.58 -35.36 14.09
C GLN A 1125 -9.07 -34.33 15.10
N SER A 1126 -8.23 -33.41 14.66
CA SER A 1126 -7.85 -32.22 15.43
C SER A 1126 -7.52 -31.07 14.48
N ALA A 1127 -7.66 -29.83 14.97
CA ALA A 1127 -7.32 -28.63 14.21
C ALA A 1127 -6.75 -27.55 15.12
N VAL A 1128 -5.94 -26.66 14.52
CA VAL A 1128 -5.34 -25.50 15.19
C VAL A 1128 -6.40 -24.64 15.90
N LEU A 1129 -6.14 -24.34 17.17
CA LEU A 1129 -7.00 -23.55 18.06
C LEU A 1129 -6.41 -22.18 18.39
N GLU A 1130 -5.11 -22.10 18.67
CA GLU A 1130 -4.42 -20.81 18.87
C GLU A 1130 -2.90 -21.01 18.85
N GLN A 1131 -2.16 -19.96 18.49
CA GLN A 1131 -0.70 -19.94 18.65
C GLN A 1131 -0.33 -19.64 20.09
N LEU A 1132 0.46 -20.51 20.72
CA LEU A 1132 0.87 -20.40 22.10
C LEU A 1132 2.19 -19.64 22.20
N HIS A 1133 2.11 -18.35 22.51
CA HIS A 1133 3.28 -17.48 22.63
C HIS A 1133 3.97 -17.69 23.99
N GLY A 1134 5.31 -17.77 24.00
CA GLY A 1134 6.11 -17.82 25.23
C GLY A 1134 6.07 -19.15 26.01
N ARG A 1135 5.56 -20.24 25.42
CA ARG A 1135 5.67 -21.59 25.98
C ARG A 1135 7.09 -22.15 25.78
N THR A 1136 7.57 -22.91 26.76
CA THR A 1136 8.79 -23.72 26.59
C THR A 1136 8.62 -24.69 25.42
N PRO A 1137 9.62 -24.85 24.54
CA PRO A 1137 9.60 -25.86 23.47
C PRO A 1137 9.18 -27.24 23.99
N ASN A 1138 8.39 -27.94 23.19
CA ASN A 1138 7.97 -29.30 23.49
C ASN A 1138 9.20 -30.19 23.69
N LYS A 1139 9.29 -30.90 24.81
CA LYS A 1139 10.42 -31.80 25.03
C LYS A 1139 10.17 -33.11 24.30
N ARG A 1140 11.04 -33.46 23.34
CA ARG A 1140 11.03 -34.79 22.73
C ARG A 1140 11.30 -35.85 23.78
N GLU A 1141 10.42 -36.85 23.89
CA GLU A 1141 10.63 -37.98 24.79
C GLU A 1141 11.86 -38.80 24.38
N ILE A 1142 12.54 -39.36 25.36
CA ILE A 1142 13.71 -40.22 25.16
C ILE A 1142 13.24 -41.67 25.12
N ILE A 1143 13.52 -42.35 24.01
CA ILE A 1143 13.31 -43.79 23.85
C ILE A 1143 14.65 -44.52 24.04
N ARG A 1144 14.61 -45.72 24.66
CA ARG A 1144 15.79 -46.55 24.94
C ARG A 1144 16.28 -47.33 23.73
#